data_AF-A0A2E7UUS2-F1
#
_entry.id   AF-A0A2E7UUS2-F1
#
_cell.length_a   1.000
_cell.length_b   1.000
_cell.length_c   1.000
_cell.angle_alpha   90.00
_cell.angle_beta   90.00
_cell.angle_gamma   90.00
#
_symmetry.space_group_name_H-M   'P 1'
#
loop_
_entity.id
_entity.type
_entity.pdbx_description
1 polymer ?
#
loop_
_entity_poly.entity_id
_entity_poly.type
_entity_poly.pdbx_seq_one_letter_code
_entity_poly.pdbx_strand_id
1 'polypeptide(L)'
;MPGGRLAPGALMVFAACEAGPASPPAPPATHTASTACSRPNGHVDADGDGFGDAARGASGCDPGTVDNADDCDDTDPTVHGPTAFYRDQDRDGWGGAPTQASCTPPPGAVDNAADCDDNRPEVHPDALERCNGIDDDCDGLVDDDDTTIIDRSWWFRDVDADGYGDPEIAEPACAAPHGYVDMAMDCDDGDPDRSPSSPERCLDGTDDDCDGLVDEQCPQLLDEADALIHGAAAWDMLGASIQLGDWDGDGTTEVAIGAPGSDAHGEGAGDVHLITAAQVQAGGDIASLSTKTLHGSRLDIAGFTLQPPVDLNQDGYDDLVLGLVGGGPGLPGGAAVVLGPVSSSAALTSVEAFRITGASDYDGLGVHALGIGQLRNDTPASILVGIQGDDTRAIAAGAALVFHAPLSDAIPLAEAALRIEGATEGGGLGTATVIADLDGDGLDDILLGEPGAARVVAWPSPDLPWNGTVLAASAAPIVIADIDPESELGTRVVAADVHGDGYLDLLVGAPAASVPYPQSGRWDVVPGPFTGARRLDGPATARFLDASGRLTSVGDASSGVVMEDLDQDGILDLILGGPGHWTNEVGGGGAFWFHGPLSGVQDVSAAPRTVLGTVVEEAAGAGLAAGDLNGDGLFELLVGAPMDEDDYGRVGVFFGDRTTW
;
A
#
# COMPACT_ATOMS: atom_id res chain seq x y z
N MET A 1 29.39 33.36 58.32
CA MET A 1 29.16 34.19 59.52
C MET A 1 27.71 34.62 59.51
N PRO A 2 27.04 34.75 60.68
CA PRO A 2 27.59 34.70 62.04
C PRO A 2 27.24 33.36 62.73
N GLY A 3 28.03 32.76 63.63
CA GLY A 3 28.90 33.32 64.67
C GLY A 3 28.06 33.66 65.90
N GLY A 4 28.23 33.12 67.11
CA GLY A 4 29.23 32.24 67.70
C GLY A 4 29.09 32.32 69.23
N ARG A 5 29.64 31.31 69.93
CA ARG A 5 30.25 31.32 71.29
C ARG A 5 29.42 31.86 72.47
N LEU A 6 29.41 31.10 73.57
CA LEU A 6 30.24 31.35 74.78
C LEU A 6 29.91 30.34 75.90
N ALA A 7 30.93 29.62 76.38
CA ALA A 7 31.00 29.11 77.74
C ALA A 7 31.35 30.27 78.71
N PRO A 8 31.03 30.17 80.01
CA PRO A 8 32.00 29.72 81.02
C PRO A 8 31.34 28.80 82.07
N GLY A 9 32.00 27.96 82.89
CA GLY A 9 33.22 28.16 83.67
C GLY A 9 32.86 28.12 85.17
N ALA A 10 33.34 27.09 85.85
CA ALA A 10 33.20 26.68 87.25
C ALA A 10 33.23 27.75 88.37
N LEU A 11 32.67 27.39 89.55
CA LEU A 11 33.35 27.28 90.88
C LEU A 11 32.52 27.79 92.09
N MET A 12 32.48 26.98 93.17
CA MET A 12 32.49 27.29 94.63
C MET A 12 31.66 26.22 95.38
N VAL A 13 32.20 25.27 96.18
CA VAL A 13 32.97 25.33 97.46
C VAL A 13 32.23 25.99 98.62
N PHE A 14 31.80 25.19 99.62
CA PHE A 14 31.75 25.41 101.09
C PHE A 14 31.46 24.03 101.73
N ALA A 15 32.38 23.33 102.42
CA ALA A 15 32.99 23.54 103.74
C ALA A 15 32.08 23.26 104.97
N ALA A 16 32.24 22.04 105.51
CA ALA A 16 32.51 21.65 106.92
C ALA A 16 31.51 21.84 108.09
N CYS A 17 31.76 20.95 109.09
CA CYS A 17 31.31 20.86 110.50
C CYS A 17 29.94 20.17 110.75
N GLU A 18 29.72 19.30 111.74
CA GLU A 18 30.44 18.79 112.92
C GLU A 18 29.68 17.52 113.43
N ALA A 19 30.35 16.40 113.75
CA ALA A 19 30.66 15.88 115.09
C ALA A 19 29.53 15.21 115.94
N GLY A 20 29.75 13.93 116.25
CA GLY A 20 29.38 13.26 117.52
C GLY A 20 28.47 12.02 117.43
N PRO A 21 28.54 11.05 118.37
CA PRO A 21 29.67 10.61 119.19
C PRO A 21 29.90 9.07 119.26
N ALA A 22 31.06 8.77 119.86
CA ALA A 22 31.69 7.51 120.28
C ALA A 22 30.85 6.35 120.88
N SER A 23 31.35 5.11 120.69
CA SER A 23 31.65 4.06 121.72
C SER A 23 32.20 2.76 121.04
N PRO A 24 32.92 1.84 121.74
CA PRO A 24 34.39 1.68 121.74
C PRO A 24 34.91 0.40 121.02
N PRO A 25 36.25 0.23 120.88
CA PRO A 25 36.89 -0.85 120.11
C PRO A 25 37.30 -2.08 120.94
N ALA A 26 37.35 -3.25 120.30
CA ALA A 26 38.03 -4.45 120.78
C ALA A 26 39.49 -4.48 120.27
N PRO A 27 40.46 -5.02 121.04
CA PRO A 27 41.90 -4.79 120.80
C PRO A 27 42.51 -5.73 119.73
N PRO A 28 43.70 -5.37 119.19
CA PRO A 28 44.23 -5.91 117.94
C PRO A 28 45.30 -7.00 118.13
N ALA A 29 45.59 -7.73 117.05
CA ALA A 29 46.82 -8.49 116.89
C ALA A 29 47.53 -8.06 115.60
N THR A 30 48.79 -7.66 115.75
CA THR A 30 49.76 -7.25 114.72
C THR A 30 50.36 -8.44 113.97
N HIS A 31 50.85 -8.25 112.73
CA HIS A 31 52.22 -8.59 112.27
C HIS A 31 52.42 -8.27 110.76
N THR A 32 53.68 -8.14 110.36
CA THR A 32 54.26 -7.34 109.24
C THR A 32 54.87 -8.16 108.08
N ALA A 33 54.97 -7.50 106.89
CA ALA A 33 56.05 -7.55 105.84
C ALA A 33 56.03 -8.51 104.60
N SER A 34 56.05 -7.87 103.40
CA SER A 34 56.61 -8.12 102.02
C SER A 34 57.06 -9.51 101.48
N THR A 35 56.61 -9.86 100.25
CA THR A 35 57.27 -10.81 99.30
C THR A 35 56.84 -10.64 97.80
N ALA A 36 57.65 -11.19 96.87
CA ALA A 36 57.75 -11.10 95.38
C ALA A 36 56.53 -11.44 94.46
N CYS A 37 56.54 -10.93 93.20
CA CYS A 37 55.54 -11.14 92.12
C CYS A 37 55.61 -12.54 91.49
N SER A 38 54.44 -13.14 91.23
CA SER A 38 54.24 -14.56 90.91
C SER A 38 53.49 -14.81 89.57
N ARG A 39 53.38 -13.82 88.68
CA ARG A 39 52.65 -13.94 87.38
C ARG A 39 53.60 -13.84 86.18
N PRO A 40 54.06 -14.97 85.60
CA PRO A 40 54.99 -14.94 84.48
C PRO A 40 54.35 -14.58 83.13
N ASN A 41 53.04 -14.79 82.95
CA ASN A 41 52.33 -14.56 81.69
C ASN A 41 51.23 -13.50 81.90
N GLY A 42 51.27 -12.40 81.15
CA GLY A 42 50.21 -11.39 81.06
C GLY A 42 50.03 -10.94 79.61
N HIS A 43 48.97 -10.20 79.34
CA HIS A 43 48.64 -9.69 78.02
C HIS A 43 48.60 -8.16 78.08
N VAL A 44 49.14 -7.49 77.06
CA VAL A 44 49.11 -6.02 76.99
C VAL A 44 47.65 -5.56 76.93
N ASP A 45 47.35 -4.53 77.73
CA ASP A 45 46.06 -3.82 77.80
C ASP A 45 46.37 -2.35 77.48
N ALA A 46 46.37 -2.01 76.20
CA ALA A 46 46.89 -0.73 75.71
C ALA A 46 45.86 0.40 75.74
N ASP A 47 44.56 0.09 75.76
CA ASP A 47 43.50 1.08 75.95
C ASP A 47 43.02 1.22 77.41
N GLY A 48 43.41 0.27 78.29
CA GLY A 48 43.23 0.33 79.74
C GLY A 48 41.85 -0.13 80.21
N ASP A 49 41.13 -0.91 79.40
CA ASP A 49 39.77 -1.37 79.70
C ASP A 49 39.71 -2.64 80.59
N GLY A 50 40.85 -3.30 80.79
CA GLY A 50 40.99 -4.49 81.60
C GLY A 50 40.97 -5.81 80.83
N PHE A 51 40.93 -5.79 79.50
CA PHE A 51 41.07 -6.94 78.60
C PHE A 51 42.44 -6.90 77.91
N GLY A 52 43.00 -8.08 77.61
CA GLY A 52 44.37 -8.18 77.13
C GLY A 52 44.50 -8.89 75.79
N ASP A 53 45.36 -8.38 74.91
CA ASP A 53 45.57 -8.90 73.56
C ASP A 53 46.20 -10.30 73.57
N ALA A 54 45.48 -11.28 73.01
CA ALA A 54 45.94 -12.66 72.87
C ALA A 54 47.22 -12.80 72.02
N ALA A 55 47.45 -11.89 71.08
CA ALA A 55 48.62 -11.86 70.20
C ALA A 55 49.84 -11.15 70.82
N ARG A 56 49.66 -10.32 71.86
CA ARG A 56 50.73 -9.60 72.56
C ARG A 56 50.95 -10.10 73.98
N GLY A 57 51.61 -11.26 74.07
CA GLY A 57 52.10 -11.77 75.34
C GLY A 57 53.20 -10.88 75.94
N ALA A 58 53.06 -10.54 77.23
CA ALA A 58 54.00 -9.78 78.03
C ALA A 58 54.24 -10.46 79.40
N SER A 59 55.14 -9.92 80.22
CA SER A 59 55.26 -10.40 81.60
C SER A 59 54.07 -9.89 82.41
N GLY A 60 53.37 -10.76 83.13
CA GLY A 60 52.25 -10.36 83.99
C GLY A 60 52.61 -9.49 85.20
N CYS A 61 53.85 -9.02 85.27
CA CYS A 61 54.34 -8.04 86.24
C CYS A 61 54.70 -6.69 85.58
N ASP A 62 54.54 -6.54 84.26
CA ASP A 62 54.73 -5.28 83.54
C ASP A 62 53.50 -4.37 83.71
N PRO A 63 53.65 -3.06 84.03
CA PRO A 63 52.53 -2.12 84.13
C PRO A 63 51.78 -2.01 82.79
N GLY A 64 50.44 -2.08 82.81
CA GLY A 64 49.61 -2.09 81.60
C GLY A 64 49.40 -3.49 81.00
N THR A 65 49.40 -4.53 81.85
CA THR A 65 49.11 -5.91 81.44
C THR A 65 48.04 -6.54 82.33
N VAL A 66 47.17 -7.38 81.75
CA VAL A 66 46.10 -8.11 82.44
C VAL A 66 46.28 -9.63 82.32
N ASP A 67 45.50 -10.39 83.11
CA ASP A 67 45.63 -11.85 83.21
C ASP A 67 44.61 -12.65 82.37
N ASN A 68 43.91 -11.97 81.45
CA ASN A 68 43.06 -12.55 80.44
C ASN A 68 43.62 -12.26 79.04
N ALA A 69 43.19 -13.04 78.04
CA ALA A 69 43.59 -12.93 76.63
C ALA A 69 42.35 -12.68 75.77
N ASP A 70 41.44 -11.85 76.30
CA ASP A 70 40.05 -11.74 75.86
C ASP A 70 39.81 -10.42 75.11
N ASP A 71 40.87 -9.80 74.55
CA ASP A 71 40.81 -8.59 73.74
C ASP A 71 41.19 -8.88 72.27
N CYS A 72 40.26 -8.59 71.36
CA CYS A 72 40.41 -8.75 69.93
C CYS A 72 40.96 -7.49 69.24
N ASP A 73 40.84 -6.31 69.85
CA ASP A 73 41.43 -5.05 69.37
C ASP A 73 41.89 -4.16 70.54
N ASP A 74 43.16 -4.34 70.91
CA ASP A 74 43.93 -3.62 71.96
C ASP A 74 44.04 -2.09 71.77
N THR A 75 43.24 -1.52 70.86
CA THR A 75 43.15 -0.08 70.62
C THR A 75 41.74 0.47 70.72
N ASP A 76 40.71 -0.38 70.89
CA ASP A 76 39.32 0.00 71.02
C ASP A 76 38.69 -0.62 72.29
N PRO A 77 38.40 0.19 73.33
CA PRO A 77 37.91 -0.27 74.64
C PRO A 77 36.45 -0.76 74.62
N THR A 78 35.92 -1.06 73.43
CA THR A 78 34.58 -1.62 73.21
C THR A 78 34.60 -2.99 72.53
N VAL A 79 35.76 -3.45 72.04
CA VAL A 79 35.92 -4.68 71.24
C VAL A 79 36.72 -5.72 72.01
N HIS A 80 36.13 -6.26 73.08
CA HIS A 80 36.82 -7.28 73.88
C HIS A 80 36.79 -8.65 73.15
N GLY A 81 35.61 -9.25 72.98
CA GLY A 81 35.48 -10.61 72.46
C GLY A 81 35.35 -10.73 70.93
N PRO A 82 35.52 -11.94 70.38
CA PRO A 82 35.34 -12.19 68.94
C PRO A 82 33.95 -11.78 68.46
N THR A 83 33.89 -11.00 67.38
CA THR A 83 32.66 -10.58 66.72
C THR A 83 32.21 -11.63 65.71
N ALA A 84 30.91 -11.67 65.43
CA ALA A 84 30.36 -12.58 64.44
C ALA A 84 30.73 -12.10 63.03
N PHE A 85 31.29 -13.01 62.21
CA PHE A 85 31.48 -12.79 60.79
C PHE A 85 30.54 -13.70 59.99
N TYR A 86 29.97 -13.12 58.94
CA TYR A 86 28.94 -13.70 58.09
C TYR A 86 29.57 -14.04 56.76
N ARG A 87 29.20 -15.19 56.20
CA ARG A 87 29.77 -15.59 54.91
C ARG A 87 29.32 -14.59 53.85
N ASP A 88 30.25 -14.19 53.01
CA ASP A 88 30.01 -13.40 51.80
C ASP A 88 30.43 -14.33 50.64
N GLN A 89 29.47 -15.10 50.17
CA GLN A 89 29.69 -16.19 49.22
C GLN A 89 29.73 -15.70 47.77
N ASP A 90 29.03 -14.62 47.44
CA ASP A 90 28.96 -14.05 46.09
C ASP A 90 29.86 -12.81 45.89
N ARG A 91 30.40 -12.25 46.98
CA ARG A 91 31.46 -11.22 47.05
C ARG A 91 30.99 -9.81 46.73
N ASP A 92 29.80 -9.46 47.14
CA ASP A 92 29.25 -8.11 47.04
C ASP A 92 29.59 -7.21 48.25
N GLY A 93 30.08 -7.80 49.35
CA GLY A 93 30.41 -7.10 50.60
C GLY A 93 29.33 -7.16 51.68
N TRP A 94 28.23 -7.87 51.41
CA TRP A 94 27.16 -8.17 52.35
C TRP A 94 27.21 -9.64 52.77
N GLY A 95 26.76 -9.91 53.99
CA GLY A 95 26.93 -11.22 54.60
C GLY A 95 25.62 -11.89 54.95
N GLY A 96 25.50 -13.17 54.63
CA GLY A 96 24.32 -14.00 54.93
C GLY A 96 24.42 -14.74 56.26
N ALA A 97 24.40 -16.08 56.23
CA ALA A 97 24.40 -16.89 57.45
C ALA A 97 25.73 -16.79 58.25
N PRO A 98 25.71 -16.85 59.60
CA PRO A 98 26.91 -16.69 60.40
C PRO A 98 27.88 -17.86 60.19
N THR A 99 29.13 -17.54 59.84
CA THR A 99 30.18 -18.55 59.62
C THR A 99 30.82 -18.96 60.94
N GLN A 100 31.29 -17.98 61.74
CA GLN A 100 31.89 -18.17 63.06
C GLN A 100 32.24 -16.81 63.70
N ALA A 101 32.29 -16.73 65.04
CA ALA A 101 32.86 -15.57 65.74
C ALA A 101 34.39 -15.61 65.75
N SER A 102 35.06 -14.50 65.40
CA SER A 102 36.53 -14.38 65.33
C SER A 102 36.97 -12.96 65.73
N CYS A 103 38.25 -12.77 66.06
CA CYS A 103 38.81 -11.42 66.28
C CYS A 103 39.14 -10.72 64.95
N THR A 104 39.33 -11.48 63.87
CA THR A 104 39.60 -10.93 62.53
C THR A 104 38.69 -11.60 61.50
N PRO A 105 38.29 -10.90 60.42
CA PRO A 105 37.42 -11.47 59.39
C PRO A 105 38.03 -12.73 58.79
N PRO A 106 37.35 -13.89 58.86
CA PRO A 106 37.73 -15.06 58.07
C PRO A 106 37.75 -14.72 56.56
N PRO A 107 38.59 -15.38 55.74
CA PRO A 107 38.59 -15.14 54.30
C PRO A 107 37.20 -15.39 53.67
N GLY A 108 36.65 -14.37 52.99
CA GLY A 108 35.31 -14.44 52.38
C GLY A 108 34.16 -14.29 53.38
N ALA A 109 34.38 -13.53 54.45
CA ALA A 109 33.35 -13.19 55.42
C ALA A 109 33.40 -11.70 55.79
N VAL A 110 32.23 -11.11 56.05
CA VAL A 110 32.03 -9.69 56.40
C VAL A 110 31.37 -9.55 57.77
N ASP A 111 31.35 -8.33 58.32
CA ASP A 111 30.88 -8.02 59.68
C ASP A 111 29.39 -7.64 59.76
N ASN A 112 28.66 -7.72 58.65
CA ASN A 112 27.22 -7.48 58.57
C ASN A 112 26.46 -8.77 58.18
N ALA A 113 25.18 -8.85 58.57
CA ALA A 113 24.32 -10.01 58.41
C ALA A 113 23.07 -9.69 57.56
N ALA A 114 23.18 -8.71 56.68
CA ALA A 114 22.03 -8.04 56.08
C ALA A 114 21.74 -8.50 54.64
N ASP A 115 22.54 -9.41 54.10
CA ASP A 115 22.28 -10.03 52.80
C ASP A 115 21.12 -11.03 52.89
N CYS A 116 20.11 -10.86 52.05
CA CYS A 116 18.97 -11.74 51.96
C CYS A 116 19.15 -12.91 50.96
N ASP A 117 20.09 -12.85 50.01
CA ASP A 117 20.51 -13.97 49.14
C ASP A 117 22.00 -13.95 48.79
N ASP A 118 22.81 -14.56 49.68
CA ASP A 118 24.27 -14.79 49.62
C ASP A 118 24.76 -15.66 48.42
N ASN A 119 23.96 -15.80 47.36
CA ASN A 119 24.34 -16.39 46.09
C ASN A 119 24.22 -15.42 44.91
N ARG A 120 23.70 -14.21 45.11
CA ARG A 120 23.34 -13.24 44.08
C ARG A 120 23.89 -11.85 44.44
N PRO A 121 25.00 -11.42 43.81
CA PRO A 121 25.63 -10.12 44.10
C PRO A 121 24.74 -8.91 43.79
N GLU A 122 23.60 -9.12 43.15
CA GLU A 122 22.60 -8.09 42.86
C GLU A 122 21.51 -7.96 43.94
N VAL A 123 21.49 -8.84 44.95
CA VAL A 123 20.46 -8.90 46.01
C VAL A 123 21.10 -8.57 47.35
N HIS A 124 21.05 -7.31 47.75
CA HIS A 124 21.65 -6.81 48.99
C HIS A 124 21.10 -5.43 49.39
N PRO A 125 21.24 -4.98 50.64
CA PRO A 125 20.68 -3.71 51.14
C PRO A 125 20.99 -2.41 50.36
N ASP A 126 22.08 -2.37 49.59
CA ASP A 126 22.45 -1.23 48.74
C ASP A 126 22.04 -1.41 47.25
N ALA A 127 21.30 -2.46 46.91
CA ALA A 127 20.92 -2.76 45.54
C ALA A 127 19.85 -1.77 45.05
N LEU A 128 19.65 -1.75 43.73
CA LEU A 128 18.53 -1.02 43.14
C LEU A 128 17.49 -2.04 42.76
N GLU A 129 16.26 -1.81 43.19
CA GLU A 129 15.13 -2.67 42.85
C GLU A 129 14.84 -2.68 41.35
N ARG A 130 14.56 -3.86 40.81
CA ARG A 130 14.27 -4.09 39.40
C ARG A 130 13.05 -4.98 39.24
N CYS A 131 12.30 -4.79 38.17
CA CYS A 131 11.16 -5.61 37.78
C CYS A 131 11.56 -7.07 37.45
N ASN A 132 11.82 -7.89 38.46
CA ASN A 132 12.38 -9.24 38.32
C ASN A 132 11.74 -10.28 39.27
N GLY A 133 10.82 -9.86 40.15
CA GLY A 133 10.12 -10.70 41.12
C GLY A 133 10.92 -11.03 42.38
N ILE A 134 11.99 -10.29 42.67
CA ILE A 134 12.91 -10.48 43.80
C ILE A 134 13.01 -9.15 44.54
N ASP A 135 13.03 -9.21 45.86
CA ASP A 135 13.40 -8.10 46.75
C ASP A 135 14.92 -7.91 46.62
N ASP A 136 15.36 -7.04 45.70
CA ASP A 136 16.78 -6.84 45.40
C ASP A 136 17.46 -6.07 46.52
N ASP A 137 16.79 -5.11 47.18
CA ASP A 137 17.37 -4.27 48.24
C ASP A 137 17.11 -4.76 49.68
N CYS A 138 16.55 -5.96 49.82
CA CYS A 138 16.29 -6.65 51.09
C CYS A 138 15.45 -5.83 52.10
N ASP A 139 14.62 -4.90 51.65
CA ASP A 139 13.77 -4.08 52.52
C ASP A 139 12.40 -4.73 52.83
N GLY A 140 12.09 -5.83 52.13
CA GLY A 140 10.88 -6.62 52.26
C GLY A 140 9.76 -6.24 51.29
N LEU A 141 9.99 -5.30 50.38
CA LEU A 141 9.11 -4.94 49.26
C LEU A 141 9.64 -5.60 47.98
N VAL A 142 8.75 -5.84 47.01
CA VAL A 142 9.11 -6.49 45.74
C VAL A 142 8.46 -5.73 44.60
N ASP A 143 9.23 -5.42 43.58
CA ASP A 143 8.78 -4.85 42.30
C ASP A 143 7.83 -3.63 42.49
N ASP A 144 6.57 -3.75 42.09
CA ASP A 144 5.58 -2.67 42.13
C ASP A 144 5.20 -2.22 43.55
N ASP A 145 5.42 -3.09 44.56
CA ASP A 145 5.24 -2.75 45.98
C ASP A 145 6.41 -1.90 46.52
N ASP A 146 7.54 -1.84 45.81
CA ASP A 146 8.68 -0.98 46.14
C ASP A 146 8.69 0.33 45.31
N THR A 147 8.98 1.42 46.01
CA THR A 147 9.11 2.77 45.47
C THR A 147 10.51 3.10 44.96
N THR A 148 11.53 2.28 45.26
CA THR A 148 12.92 2.54 44.80
C THR A 148 13.23 2.00 43.40
N ILE A 149 12.32 1.19 42.85
CA ILE A 149 12.42 0.54 41.54
C ILE A 149 12.69 1.48 40.37
N ILE A 150 13.53 1.02 39.44
CA ILE A 150 14.12 1.90 38.40
C ILE A 150 13.72 1.57 36.95
N ASP A 151 13.08 0.43 36.67
CA ASP A 151 12.88 -0.07 35.30
C ASP A 151 11.44 -0.50 34.97
N ARG A 152 10.45 0.18 35.56
CA ARG A 152 9.03 0.02 35.18
C ARG A 152 8.81 0.34 33.70
N SER A 153 7.97 -0.47 33.05
CA SER A 153 7.47 -0.22 31.71
C SER A 153 6.18 0.59 31.75
N TRP A 154 5.90 1.33 30.68
CA TRP A 154 4.64 2.05 30.54
C TRP A 154 3.59 1.12 29.95
N TRP A 155 2.42 1.11 30.56
CA TRP A 155 1.24 0.40 30.10
C TRP A 155 0.11 1.40 29.86
N PHE A 156 -0.64 1.23 28.79
CA PHE A 156 -1.70 2.13 28.32
C PHE A 156 -3.04 1.43 28.46
N ARG A 157 -4.03 2.13 29.01
CA ARG A 157 -5.36 1.55 29.22
C ARG A 157 -5.97 1.19 27.86
N ASP A 158 -6.52 -0.02 27.78
CA ASP A 158 -7.15 -0.60 26.60
C ASP A 158 -8.57 -1.03 27.00
N VAL A 159 -9.58 -0.26 26.57
CA VAL A 159 -10.97 -0.44 26.99
C VAL A 159 -11.77 -1.35 26.06
N ASP A 160 -11.49 -1.33 24.77
CA ASP A 160 -12.20 -2.13 23.77
C ASP A 160 -11.53 -3.47 23.43
N ALA A 161 -10.31 -3.67 23.93
CA ALA A 161 -9.49 -4.88 23.83
C ALA A 161 -8.98 -5.18 22.42
N ASP A 162 -8.65 -4.16 21.63
CA ASP A 162 -8.07 -4.31 20.29
C ASP A 162 -6.53 -4.49 20.28
N GLY A 163 -5.87 -4.19 21.41
CA GLY A 163 -4.43 -4.33 21.60
C GLY A 163 -3.63 -3.03 21.59
N TYR A 164 -4.28 -1.89 21.35
CA TYR A 164 -3.74 -0.55 21.52
C TYR A 164 -4.39 0.13 22.73
N GLY A 165 -3.72 1.12 23.30
CA GLY A 165 -4.24 1.83 24.46
C GLY A 165 -4.07 3.33 24.39
N ASP A 166 -4.91 4.03 25.15
CA ASP A 166 -4.97 5.49 25.19
C ASP A 166 -3.61 6.07 25.66
N PRO A 167 -2.90 6.84 24.82
CA PRO A 167 -1.62 7.45 25.19
C PRO A 167 -1.73 8.49 26.31
N GLU A 168 -2.92 9.04 26.57
CA GLU A 168 -3.20 9.95 27.69
C GLU A 168 -3.44 9.22 29.03
N ILE A 169 -3.74 7.92 29.01
CA ILE A 169 -4.01 7.11 30.20
C ILE A 169 -2.95 6.00 30.34
N ALA A 170 -1.77 6.40 30.83
CA ALA A 170 -0.64 5.50 31.03
C ALA A 170 -0.29 5.29 32.51
N GLU A 171 0.08 4.06 32.88
CA GLU A 171 0.54 3.69 34.22
C GLU A 171 1.88 2.91 34.16
N PRO A 172 2.90 3.31 34.94
CA PRO A 172 4.17 2.58 34.98
C PRO A 172 4.07 1.39 35.95
N ALA A 173 4.34 0.17 35.44
CA ALA A 173 4.32 -1.07 36.22
C ALA A 173 5.30 -2.11 35.67
N CYS A 174 5.64 -3.11 36.48
CA CYS A 174 6.51 -4.22 36.06
C CYS A 174 5.82 -5.22 35.14
N ALA A 175 4.52 -5.41 35.31
CA ALA A 175 3.68 -6.23 34.46
C ALA A 175 2.40 -5.47 34.09
N ALA A 176 1.80 -5.85 32.96
CA ALA A 176 0.56 -5.26 32.47
C ALA A 176 -0.52 -5.25 33.56
N PRO A 177 -0.98 -4.07 34.02
CA PRO A 177 -2.20 -3.98 34.80
C PRO A 177 -3.37 -4.56 34.00
N HIS A 178 -4.41 -5.03 34.69
CA HIS A 178 -5.57 -5.60 34.01
C HIS A 178 -6.29 -4.53 33.15
N GLY A 179 -6.40 -4.78 31.85
CA GLY A 179 -7.01 -3.84 30.89
C GLY A 179 -6.03 -2.76 30.41
N TYR A 180 -4.73 -3.07 30.42
CA TYR A 180 -3.70 -2.21 29.85
C TYR A 180 -2.78 -3.03 28.92
N VAL A 181 -2.21 -2.39 27.91
CA VAL A 181 -1.31 -2.94 26.88
C VAL A 181 -0.03 -2.12 26.75
N ASP A 182 0.99 -2.64 26.07
CA ASP A 182 2.30 -1.99 25.89
C ASP A 182 2.35 -1.09 24.64
N MET A 183 1.36 -1.20 23.76
CA MET A 183 1.22 -0.39 22.56
C MET A 183 0.38 0.85 22.85
N ALA A 184 1.00 2.02 22.75
CA ALA A 184 0.28 3.30 22.72
C ALA A 184 -0.23 3.59 21.30
N MET A 185 -1.02 4.65 21.14
CA MET A 185 -1.50 5.25 19.88
C MET A 185 -2.92 4.87 19.47
N ASP A 186 -3.74 4.46 20.43
CA ASP A 186 -5.19 4.42 20.22
C ASP A 186 -5.77 5.85 20.23
N CYS A 187 -6.44 6.23 19.14
CA CYS A 187 -7.08 7.53 19.00
C CYS A 187 -8.53 7.55 19.50
N ASP A 188 -9.17 6.39 19.70
CA ASP A 188 -10.49 6.24 20.33
C ASP A 188 -10.60 4.90 21.08
N ASP A 189 -10.03 4.82 22.29
CA ASP A 189 -9.99 3.65 23.21
C ASP A 189 -11.37 3.02 23.52
N GLY A 190 -12.47 3.61 23.05
CA GLY A 190 -13.81 3.05 23.16
C GLY A 190 -14.30 2.29 21.93
N ASP A 191 -13.56 2.30 20.82
CA ASP A 191 -13.95 1.77 19.51
C ASP A 191 -12.84 0.89 18.89
N PRO A 192 -13.01 -0.44 18.84
CA PRO A 192 -11.96 -1.36 18.38
C PRO A 192 -11.70 -1.29 16.88
N ASP A 193 -12.50 -0.51 16.14
CA ASP A 193 -12.27 -0.21 14.73
C ASP A 193 -11.44 1.10 14.55
N ARG A 194 -10.89 1.68 15.63
CA ARG A 194 -10.15 2.96 15.60
C ARG A 194 -8.79 2.89 16.27
N SER A 195 -7.84 2.30 15.56
CA SER A 195 -6.49 2.09 16.07
C SER A 195 -5.47 1.94 14.94
N PRO A 196 -4.16 1.99 15.22
CA PRO A 196 -3.09 1.91 14.21
C PRO A 196 -3.06 0.68 13.29
N SER A 197 -3.94 -0.29 13.52
CA SER A 197 -4.07 -1.48 12.67
C SER A 197 -5.44 -1.62 12.00
N SER A 198 -6.36 -0.70 12.29
CA SER A 198 -7.68 -0.66 11.70
C SER A 198 -7.59 -0.05 10.30
N PRO A 199 -8.30 -0.61 9.30
CA PRO A 199 -8.41 0.01 8.00
C PRO A 199 -9.41 1.17 8.03
N GLU A 200 -9.11 2.25 7.31
CA GLU A 200 -9.99 3.40 7.12
C GLU A 200 -11.40 3.03 6.67
N ARG A 201 -12.41 3.61 7.33
CA ARG A 201 -13.82 3.49 6.96
C ARG A 201 -14.28 4.74 6.24
N CYS A 202 -14.30 4.63 4.93
CA CYS A 202 -14.55 5.76 4.05
C CYS A 202 -15.81 6.57 4.31
N LEU A 203 -15.61 7.89 4.28
CA LEU A 203 -16.61 8.96 4.34
C LEU A 203 -17.35 9.02 5.68
N ASP A 204 -16.73 8.51 6.74
CA ASP A 204 -17.29 8.59 8.10
C ASP A 204 -16.79 9.85 8.84
N GLY A 205 -15.74 10.50 8.31
CA GLY A 205 -15.17 11.74 8.82
C GLY A 205 -14.26 11.54 10.03
N THR A 206 -13.73 10.34 10.22
CA THR A 206 -12.84 9.95 11.32
C THR A 206 -11.52 9.42 10.77
N ASP A 207 -10.50 9.48 11.62
CA ASP A 207 -9.17 8.87 11.46
C ASP A 207 -9.27 7.51 12.18
N ASP A 208 -9.51 6.43 11.44
CA ASP A 208 -9.70 5.09 12.01
C ASP A 208 -8.37 4.36 12.18
N ASP A 209 -7.35 4.71 11.40
CA ASP A 209 -6.00 4.14 11.50
C ASP A 209 -5.02 4.97 12.37
N CYS A 210 -5.50 6.08 12.93
CA CYS A 210 -4.78 6.97 13.82
C CYS A 210 -3.46 7.55 13.23
N ASP A 211 -3.33 7.66 11.90
CA ASP A 211 -2.16 8.23 11.24
C ASP A 211 -2.21 9.79 11.15
N GLY A 212 -3.36 10.38 11.49
CA GLY A 212 -3.62 11.81 11.47
C GLY A 212 -4.22 12.35 10.16
N LEU A 213 -4.47 11.47 9.20
CA LEU A 213 -5.30 11.70 8.02
C LEU A 213 -6.72 11.21 8.32
N VAL A 214 -7.67 11.62 7.49
CA VAL A 214 -9.10 11.31 7.70
C VAL A 214 -9.62 10.85 6.35
N ASP A 215 -10.22 9.65 6.32
CA ASP A 215 -10.80 9.04 5.13
C ASP A 215 -9.79 8.94 3.96
N GLU A 216 -8.50 8.70 4.23
CA GLU A 216 -7.51 8.47 3.18
C GLU A 216 -7.58 7.07 2.58
N GLN A 217 -6.96 6.89 1.41
CA GLN A 217 -7.01 5.63 0.65
C GLN A 217 -8.43 5.17 0.31
N CYS A 218 -9.40 6.09 0.41
CA CYS A 218 -10.77 5.85 0.07
C CYS A 218 -11.04 5.92 -1.43
N PRO A 219 -11.99 5.12 -1.95
CA PRO A 219 -12.48 5.30 -3.29
C PRO A 219 -13.01 6.72 -3.50
N GLN A 220 -12.54 7.39 -4.53
CA GLN A 220 -13.18 8.61 -5.00
C GLN A 220 -14.53 8.23 -5.62
N LEU A 221 -15.57 9.00 -5.33
CA LEU A 221 -16.87 8.77 -5.94
C LEU A 221 -17.01 9.59 -7.21
N LEU A 222 -17.71 9.06 -8.21
CA LEU A 222 -17.94 9.79 -9.46
C LEU A 222 -18.67 11.12 -9.24
N ASP A 223 -19.56 11.20 -8.24
CA ASP A 223 -20.26 12.43 -7.85
C ASP A 223 -19.35 13.49 -7.21
N GLU A 224 -18.14 13.11 -6.81
CA GLU A 224 -17.14 13.97 -6.17
C GLU A 224 -16.09 14.49 -7.16
N ALA A 225 -16.24 14.17 -8.45
CA ALA A 225 -15.38 14.68 -9.50
C ALA A 225 -15.29 16.22 -9.49
N ASP A 226 -14.11 16.75 -9.80
CA ASP A 226 -13.84 18.19 -9.85
C ASP A 226 -14.73 18.91 -10.88
N ALA A 227 -15.07 18.20 -11.96
CA ALA A 227 -16.11 18.60 -12.90
C ALA A 227 -16.92 17.39 -13.38
N LEU A 228 -18.22 17.62 -13.62
CA LEU A 228 -19.14 16.64 -14.17
C LEU A 228 -19.70 17.13 -15.50
N ILE A 229 -19.67 16.25 -16.50
CA ILE A 229 -20.28 16.49 -17.81
C ILE A 229 -21.46 15.54 -17.96
N HIS A 230 -22.65 16.09 -18.23
CA HIS A 230 -23.90 15.32 -18.33
C HIS A 230 -24.33 15.15 -19.79
N GLY A 231 -24.89 13.98 -20.10
CA GLY A 231 -25.57 13.68 -21.35
C GLY A 231 -26.72 14.64 -21.65
N ALA A 232 -27.07 14.78 -22.93
CA ALA A 232 -28.08 15.74 -23.36
C ALA A 232 -29.51 15.22 -23.19
N ALA A 233 -29.73 13.91 -23.40
CA ALA A 233 -31.02 13.25 -23.27
C ALA A 233 -30.89 11.80 -22.80
N ALA A 234 -32.00 11.25 -22.32
CA ALA A 234 -32.11 9.84 -21.92
C ALA A 234 -31.74 8.91 -23.06
N TRP A 235 -31.04 7.82 -22.73
CA TRP A 235 -30.54 6.81 -23.67
C TRP A 235 -29.45 7.28 -24.64
N ASP A 236 -28.88 8.48 -24.48
CA ASP A 236 -27.78 8.96 -25.33
C ASP A 236 -26.46 8.22 -25.05
N MET A 237 -26.28 7.73 -23.82
CA MET A 237 -25.11 6.98 -23.36
C MET A 237 -23.79 7.75 -23.45
N LEU A 238 -23.79 9.04 -23.08
CA LEU A 238 -22.57 9.86 -23.11
C LEU A 238 -21.47 9.25 -22.24
N GLY A 239 -20.23 9.22 -22.75
CA GLY A 239 -19.07 8.70 -22.02
C GLY A 239 -18.78 7.22 -22.29
N ALA A 240 -19.48 6.61 -23.25
CA ALA A 240 -19.20 5.24 -23.69
C ALA A 240 -17.79 5.08 -24.28
N SER A 241 -17.25 6.14 -24.89
CA SER A 241 -15.87 6.23 -25.34
C SER A 241 -15.36 7.65 -25.21
N ILE A 242 -14.06 7.80 -24.89
CA ILE A 242 -13.40 9.09 -24.68
C ILE A 242 -12.01 9.01 -25.33
N GLN A 243 -11.61 10.05 -26.05
CA GLN A 243 -10.26 10.20 -26.59
C GLN A 243 -9.79 11.65 -26.53
N LEU A 244 -8.47 11.83 -26.56
CA LEU A 244 -7.80 13.14 -26.59
C LEU A 244 -7.06 13.34 -27.93
N GLY A 245 -7.11 14.54 -28.52
CA GLY A 245 -6.44 14.87 -29.79
C GLY A 245 -6.75 16.28 -30.29
N ASP A 246 -6.00 16.78 -31.30
CA ASP A 246 -6.23 18.08 -31.95
C ASP A 246 -6.97 17.86 -33.29
N TRP A 247 -8.25 17.50 -33.19
CA TRP A 247 -9.04 17.18 -34.40
C TRP A 247 -9.46 18.42 -35.15
N ASP A 248 -9.41 19.59 -34.54
CA ASP A 248 -9.85 20.82 -35.17
C ASP A 248 -8.72 21.70 -35.73
N GLY A 249 -7.48 21.30 -35.46
CA GLY A 249 -6.26 21.84 -36.03
C GLY A 249 -5.89 23.21 -35.48
N ASP A 250 -6.41 23.60 -34.31
CA ASP A 250 -6.09 24.88 -33.68
C ASP A 250 -4.83 24.83 -32.80
N GLY A 251 -4.25 23.64 -32.61
CA GLY A 251 -3.05 23.40 -31.83
C GLY A 251 -3.31 23.19 -30.34
N THR A 252 -4.58 23.05 -29.93
CA THR A 252 -4.96 22.67 -28.57
C THR A 252 -5.59 21.27 -28.57
N THR A 253 -5.55 20.60 -27.41
CA THR A 253 -6.15 19.27 -27.28
C THR A 253 -7.65 19.41 -27.01
N GLU A 254 -8.44 18.76 -27.85
CA GLU A 254 -9.85 18.49 -27.62
C GLU A 254 -10.05 17.14 -26.93
N VAL A 255 -11.22 17.01 -26.32
CA VAL A 255 -11.77 15.75 -25.85
C VAL A 255 -12.92 15.35 -26.76
N ALA A 256 -12.80 14.20 -27.40
CA ALA A 256 -13.88 13.55 -28.14
C ALA A 256 -14.62 12.60 -27.22
N ILE A 257 -15.94 12.79 -27.05
CA ILE A 257 -16.79 11.98 -26.19
C ILE A 257 -17.91 11.35 -27.03
N GLY A 258 -18.00 10.03 -27.01
CA GLY A 258 -19.05 9.28 -27.69
C GLY A 258 -20.36 9.23 -26.90
N ALA A 259 -21.48 9.40 -27.61
CA ALA A 259 -22.85 9.21 -27.15
C ALA A 259 -23.58 8.29 -28.16
N PRO A 260 -23.28 6.98 -28.17
CA PRO A 260 -23.73 6.06 -29.22
C PRO A 260 -25.24 5.87 -29.30
N GLY A 261 -25.97 6.13 -28.22
CA GLY A 261 -27.41 6.00 -28.18
C GLY A 261 -28.18 7.22 -28.71
N SER A 262 -27.49 8.34 -28.96
CA SER A 262 -28.12 9.60 -29.37
C SER A 262 -29.09 9.43 -30.55
N ASP A 263 -30.31 9.92 -30.35
CA ASP A 263 -31.37 9.92 -31.35
C ASP A 263 -31.65 11.32 -31.95
N ALA A 264 -30.89 12.33 -31.55
CA ALA A 264 -31.05 13.73 -31.97
C ALA A 264 -31.04 13.91 -33.50
N HIS A 265 -30.32 13.03 -34.19
CA HIS A 265 -30.15 13.02 -35.65
C HIS A 265 -30.82 11.82 -36.34
N GLY A 266 -31.70 11.13 -35.63
CA GLY A 266 -32.41 9.92 -36.07
C GLY A 266 -32.20 8.78 -35.08
N GLU A 267 -33.20 7.90 -34.97
CA GLU A 267 -33.17 6.73 -34.07
C GLU A 267 -31.82 5.99 -34.11
N GLY A 268 -31.11 5.98 -32.98
CA GLY A 268 -29.80 5.33 -32.81
C GLY A 268 -28.74 5.81 -33.79
N ALA A 269 -28.74 7.10 -34.13
CA ALA A 269 -27.73 7.66 -35.01
C ALA A 269 -26.35 7.65 -34.34
N GLY A 270 -26.32 7.98 -33.05
CA GLY A 270 -25.11 8.18 -32.26
C GLY A 270 -24.40 9.49 -32.62
N ASP A 271 -23.85 10.13 -31.60
CA ASP A 271 -23.12 11.39 -31.70
C ASP A 271 -21.70 11.25 -31.12
N VAL A 272 -20.78 12.05 -31.64
CA VAL A 272 -19.45 12.29 -31.07
C VAL A 272 -19.32 13.80 -30.85
N HIS A 273 -19.08 14.17 -29.60
CA HIS A 273 -18.96 15.55 -29.17
C HIS A 273 -17.49 15.92 -29.03
N LEU A 274 -17.06 16.99 -29.70
CA LEU A 274 -15.75 17.60 -29.47
C LEU A 274 -15.94 18.77 -28.49
N ILE A 275 -15.16 18.76 -27.41
CA ILE A 275 -15.10 19.83 -26.42
C ILE A 275 -13.65 20.21 -26.15
N THR A 276 -13.41 21.48 -25.84
CA THR A 276 -12.07 21.95 -25.47
C THR A 276 -11.73 21.56 -24.03
N ALA A 277 -10.44 21.49 -23.73
CA ALA A 277 -9.97 21.25 -22.36
C ALA A 277 -10.55 22.24 -21.33
N ALA A 278 -10.73 23.51 -21.71
CA ALA A 278 -11.36 24.52 -20.86
C ALA A 278 -12.85 24.25 -20.57
N GLN A 279 -13.57 23.61 -21.50
CA GLN A 279 -14.97 23.23 -21.32
C GLN A 279 -15.11 21.97 -20.46
N VAL A 280 -14.16 21.04 -20.57
CA VAL A 280 -14.07 19.86 -19.70
C VAL A 280 -13.99 20.31 -18.23
N GLN A 281 -13.06 21.21 -17.93
CA GLN A 281 -12.88 21.75 -16.57
C GLN A 281 -14.10 22.54 -16.07
N ALA A 282 -14.89 23.12 -16.96
CA ALA A 282 -16.08 23.87 -16.58
C ALA A 282 -17.24 22.95 -16.15
N GLY A 283 -17.31 21.74 -16.71
CA GLY A 283 -18.43 20.83 -16.55
C GLY A 283 -19.77 21.38 -17.09
N GLY A 284 -20.83 20.60 -16.95
CA GLY A 284 -22.19 20.95 -17.36
C GLY A 284 -22.78 20.05 -18.44
N ASP A 285 -23.79 20.55 -19.12
CA ASP A 285 -24.54 19.79 -20.14
C ASP A 285 -23.78 19.74 -21.48
N ILE A 286 -23.59 18.53 -22.02
CA ILE A 286 -22.80 18.31 -23.23
C ILE A 286 -23.32 19.09 -24.44
N ALA A 287 -24.63 19.31 -24.56
CA ALA A 287 -25.20 20.07 -25.68
C ALA A 287 -24.83 21.55 -25.62
N SER A 288 -24.49 22.06 -24.43
CA SER A 288 -24.00 23.44 -24.24
C SER A 288 -22.48 23.55 -24.33
N LEU A 289 -21.75 22.48 -24.00
CA LEU A 289 -20.30 22.43 -24.04
C LEU A 289 -19.75 22.12 -25.44
N SER A 290 -20.46 21.33 -26.24
CA SER A 290 -19.99 20.91 -27.56
C SER A 290 -19.58 22.08 -28.45
N THR A 291 -18.31 22.14 -28.86
CA THR A 291 -17.88 23.07 -29.93
C THR A 291 -18.30 22.54 -31.28
N LYS A 292 -18.20 21.22 -31.46
CA LYS A 292 -18.54 20.50 -32.68
C LYS A 292 -19.19 19.17 -32.32
N THR A 293 -20.11 18.73 -33.18
CA THR A 293 -20.77 17.42 -33.05
C THR A 293 -20.74 16.73 -34.39
N LEU A 294 -20.18 15.52 -34.41
CA LEU A 294 -20.22 14.62 -35.54
C LEU A 294 -21.29 13.57 -35.28
N HIS A 295 -22.19 13.36 -36.22
CA HIS A 295 -23.34 12.49 -35.98
C HIS A 295 -23.55 11.46 -37.08
N GLY A 296 -23.98 10.28 -36.68
CA GLY A 296 -24.36 9.21 -37.59
C GLY A 296 -25.65 9.49 -38.35
N SER A 297 -25.99 8.55 -39.22
CA SER A 297 -27.34 8.39 -39.78
C SER A 297 -28.13 7.40 -38.92
N ARG A 298 -29.46 7.38 -39.09
CA ARG A 298 -30.35 6.45 -38.37
C ARG A 298 -29.78 5.02 -38.30
N LEU A 299 -29.64 4.50 -37.07
CA LEU A 299 -29.09 3.20 -36.70
C LEU A 299 -27.59 3.00 -36.98
N ASP A 300 -26.80 4.04 -37.24
CA ASP A 300 -25.35 3.91 -37.34
C ASP A 300 -24.71 3.57 -35.98
N ILE A 301 -25.26 4.09 -34.87
CA ILE A 301 -24.71 3.96 -33.51
C ILE A 301 -23.24 4.44 -33.50
N ALA A 302 -23.02 5.66 -34.00
CA ALA A 302 -21.69 6.26 -34.06
C ALA A 302 -21.18 6.67 -32.67
N GLY A 303 -19.87 6.61 -32.45
CA GLY A 303 -19.27 7.00 -31.16
C GLY A 303 -19.23 5.90 -30.11
N PHE A 304 -19.50 4.65 -30.50
CA PHE A 304 -19.34 3.51 -29.59
C PHE A 304 -17.87 3.23 -29.25
N THR A 305 -16.97 3.40 -30.23
CA THR A 305 -15.52 3.37 -30.03
C THR A 305 -14.87 4.52 -30.79
N LEU A 306 -13.81 5.07 -30.20
CA LEU A 306 -12.96 6.12 -30.77
C LEU A 306 -11.51 5.66 -30.69
N GLN A 307 -10.77 5.86 -31.77
CA GLN A 307 -9.35 5.54 -31.84
C GLN A 307 -8.47 6.75 -31.50
N PRO A 308 -7.22 6.54 -31.08
CA PRO A 308 -6.25 7.62 -30.91
C PRO A 308 -6.09 8.46 -32.19
N PRO A 309 -5.73 9.75 -32.07
CA PRO A 309 -5.55 10.65 -33.20
C PRO A 309 -4.48 10.13 -34.18
N VAL A 310 -4.72 10.30 -35.48
CA VAL A 310 -3.78 9.89 -36.54
C VAL A 310 -3.97 10.74 -37.80
N ASP A 311 -2.89 11.07 -38.52
CA ASP A 311 -2.95 11.64 -39.86
C ASP A 311 -2.89 10.53 -40.95
N LEU A 312 -4.06 10.08 -41.43
CA LEU A 312 -4.19 9.00 -42.43
C LEU A 312 -4.09 9.50 -43.88
N ASN A 313 -4.31 10.78 -44.12
CA ASN A 313 -4.24 11.37 -45.47
C ASN A 313 -2.94 12.16 -45.74
N GLN A 314 -2.11 12.34 -44.70
CA GLN A 314 -0.86 13.10 -44.69
C GLN A 314 -0.99 14.60 -44.96
N ASP A 315 -2.08 15.22 -44.52
CA ASP A 315 -2.29 16.66 -44.65
C ASP A 315 -1.82 17.47 -43.42
N GLY A 316 -1.37 16.78 -42.37
CA GLY A 316 -0.84 17.35 -41.14
C GLY A 316 -1.87 17.63 -40.06
N TYR A 317 -3.12 17.15 -40.20
CA TYR A 317 -4.15 17.20 -39.17
C TYR A 317 -4.49 15.81 -38.66
N ASP A 318 -4.92 15.73 -37.39
CA ASP A 318 -5.42 14.49 -36.83
C ASP A 318 -6.79 14.16 -37.41
N ASP A 319 -6.90 12.98 -37.99
CA ASP A 319 -8.14 12.36 -38.43
C ASP A 319 -8.82 11.63 -37.27
N LEU A 320 -10.16 11.66 -37.26
CA LEU A 320 -10.95 10.94 -36.28
C LEU A 320 -11.44 9.62 -36.85
N VAL A 321 -11.06 8.51 -36.22
CA VAL A 321 -11.51 7.17 -36.59
C VAL A 321 -12.47 6.65 -35.53
N LEU A 322 -13.68 6.28 -35.96
CA LEU A 322 -14.76 5.87 -35.08
C LEU A 322 -15.52 4.64 -35.58
N GLY A 323 -16.01 3.86 -34.62
CA GLY A 323 -16.83 2.69 -34.86
C GLY A 323 -18.29 3.03 -35.13
N LEU A 324 -18.92 2.23 -36.01
CA LEU A 324 -20.35 2.23 -36.31
C LEU A 324 -20.87 0.82 -36.03
N VAL A 325 -21.66 0.61 -34.97
CA VAL A 325 -22.11 -0.74 -34.62
C VAL A 325 -23.15 -1.28 -35.62
N GLY A 326 -24.02 -0.40 -36.14
CA GLY A 326 -25.11 -0.79 -37.03
C GLY A 326 -26.26 -1.49 -36.29
N GLY A 327 -27.35 -0.78 -36.03
CA GLY A 327 -28.43 -1.20 -35.14
C GLY A 327 -29.59 -1.98 -35.78
N GLY A 328 -29.45 -2.57 -36.98
CA GLY A 328 -30.59 -3.25 -37.59
C GLY A 328 -30.33 -4.13 -38.82
N PRO A 329 -31.35 -4.89 -39.27
CA PRO A 329 -31.24 -5.75 -40.45
C PRO A 329 -30.86 -4.95 -41.71
N GLY A 330 -29.87 -5.40 -42.46
CA GLY A 330 -29.26 -4.69 -43.58
C GLY A 330 -28.16 -3.69 -43.21
N LEU A 331 -27.77 -3.60 -41.93
CA LEU A 331 -26.69 -2.73 -41.45
C LEU A 331 -25.55 -3.60 -40.88
N PRO A 332 -24.49 -3.84 -41.65
CA PRO A 332 -23.43 -4.79 -41.28
C PRO A 332 -22.43 -4.25 -40.23
N GLY A 333 -22.73 -3.10 -39.62
CA GLY A 333 -21.72 -2.31 -38.90
C GLY A 333 -20.68 -1.72 -39.83
N GLY A 334 -19.78 -0.92 -39.27
CA GLY A 334 -18.86 -0.11 -40.04
C GLY A 334 -17.78 0.58 -39.21
N ALA A 335 -16.85 1.19 -39.91
CA ALA A 335 -15.97 2.21 -39.38
C ALA A 335 -16.10 3.46 -40.24
N ALA A 336 -16.06 4.63 -39.62
CA ALA A 336 -15.96 5.90 -40.31
C ALA A 336 -14.61 6.54 -39.96
N VAL A 337 -13.95 7.06 -40.99
CA VAL A 337 -12.80 7.93 -40.85
C VAL A 337 -13.24 9.31 -41.26
N VAL A 338 -13.13 10.29 -40.36
CA VAL A 338 -13.41 11.70 -40.62
C VAL A 338 -12.07 12.40 -40.79
N LEU A 339 -11.82 12.90 -41.99
CA LEU A 339 -10.57 13.60 -42.27
C LEU A 339 -10.54 14.96 -41.57
N GLY A 340 -9.41 15.24 -40.90
CA GLY A 340 -9.13 16.50 -40.25
C GLY A 340 -8.91 17.65 -41.25
N PRO A 341 -8.97 18.91 -40.80
CA PRO A 341 -9.48 19.34 -39.51
C PRO A 341 -11.01 19.35 -39.49
N VAL A 342 -11.60 18.91 -38.39
CA VAL A 342 -13.05 18.99 -38.13
C VAL A 342 -13.43 20.44 -37.90
N SER A 343 -13.85 21.15 -38.94
CA SER A 343 -14.09 22.61 -38.86
C SER A 343 -15.49 23.02 -38.39
N SER A 344 -16.47 22.12 -38.44
CA SER A 344 -17.86 22.39 -38.01
C SER A 344 -18.62 21.11 -37.65
N SER A 345 -19.68 21.23 -36.84
CA SER A 345 -20.64 20.13 -36.64
C SER A 345 -21.25 19.67 -37.96
N ALA A 346 -21.33 18.36 -38.17
CA ALA A 346 -21.79 17.80 -39.43
C ALA A 346 -22.16 16.32 -39.32
N ALA A 347 -23.00 15.86 -40.26
CA ALA A 347 -23.28 14.44 -40.41
C ALA A 347 -22.05 13.74 -40.99
N LEU A 348 -21.80 12.49 -40.57
CA LEU A 348 -20.75 11.63 -41.14
C LEU A 348 -20.91 11.38 -42.65
N THR A 349 -22.09 11.66 -43.21
CA THR A 349 -22.37 11.57 -44.65
C THR A 349 -22.06 12.86 -45.42
N SER A 350 -21.80 13.96 -44.70
CA SER A 350 -21.61 15.30 -45.25
C SER A 350 -20.21 15.88 -45.06
N VAL A 351 -19.44 15.31 -44.14
CA VAL A 351 -18.00 15.56 -44.00
C VAL A 351 -17.22 14.73 -45.02
N GLU A 352 -15.95 15.07 -45.24
CA GLU A 352 -15.00 14.19 -45.93
C GLU A 352 -14.71 12.99 -45.04
N ALA A 353 -15.64 12.03 -45.08
CA ALA A 353 -15.50 10.75 -44.42
C ALA A 353 -15.68 9.62 -45.42
N PHE A 354 -14.85 8.60 -45.27
CA PHE A 354 -15.04 7.33 -45.94
C PHE A 354 -15.49 6.28 -44.93
N ARG A 355 -16.35 5.38 -45.41
CA ARG A 355 -16.89 4.28 -44.61
C ARG A 355 -16.31 2.96 -45.09
N ILE A 356 -15.90 2.14 -44.14
CA ILE A 356 -15.63 0.73 -44.34
C ILE A 356 -16.84 0.01 -43.76
N THR A 357 -17.60 -0.71 -44.59
CA THR A 357 -18.83 -1.40 -44.17
C THR A 357 -18.62 -2.90 -44.18
N GLY A 358 -19.17 -3.62 -43.20
CA GLY A 358 -19.12 -5.08 -43.18
C GLY A 358 -19.77 -5.72 -44.42
N ALA A 359 -19.49 -7.00 -44.65
CA ALA A 359 -19.97 -7.71 -45.84
C ALA A 359 -21.42 -8.21 -45.67
N SER A 360 -21.82 -8.57 -44.44
CA SER A 360 -23.11 -9.11 -44.07
C SER A 360 -23.61 -8.55 -42.73
N ASP A 361 -24.93 -8.65 -42.50
CA ASP A 361 -25.55 -8.28 -41.22
C ASP A 361 -24.88 -9.02 -40.06
N TYR A 362 -24.68 -8.33 -38.94
CA TYR A 362 -24.06 -8.88 -37.71
C TYR A 362 -22.58 -9.27 -37.83
N ASP A 363 -21.88 -8.84 -38.88
CA ASP A 363 -20.42 -9.03 -39.02
C ASP A 363 -19.62 -8.32 -37.90
N GLY A 364 -20.24 -7.41 -37.14
CA GLY A 364 -19.64 -6.77 -35.96
C GLY A 364 -18.48 -5.84 -36.27
N LEU A 365 -18.43 -5.28 -37.49
CA LEU A 365 -17.34 -4.41 -37.91
C LEU A 365 -17.34 -3.11 -37.08
N GLY A 366 -16.17 -2.76 -36.52
CA GLY A 366 -15.95 -1.44 -35.90
C GLY A 366 -16.42 -1.28 -34.46
N VAL A 367 -16.81 -2.35 -33.74
CA VAL A 367 -17.21 -2.24 -32.32
C VAL A 367 -15.98 -2.09 -31.40
N HIS A 368 -14.87 -2.78 -31.69
CA HIS A 368 -13.58 -2.68 -30.98
C HIS A 368 -12.36 -2.93 -31.90
N ALA A 369 -12.57 -2.92 -33.22
CA ALA A 369 -11.73 -3.62 -34.18
C ALA A 369 -11.05 -2.69 -35.19
N LEU A 370 -10.49 -1.58 -34.71
CA LEU A 370 -9.70 -0.66 -35.53
C LEU A 370 -8.31 -0.54 -34.91
N GLY A 371 -7.29 -0.84 -35.70
CA GLY A 371 -5.88 -0.62 -35.35
C GLY A 371 -5.24 0.28 -36.38
N ILE A 372 -4.34 1.15 -35.95
CA ILE A 372 -3.70 2.16 -36.79
C ILE A 372 -2.20 2.15 -36.50
N GLY A 373 -1.36 2.14 -37.53
CA GLY A 373 0.08 2.21 -37.37
C GLY A 373 0.88 1.90 -38.63
N GLN A 374 2.19 2.01 -38.54
CA GLN A 374 3.11 1.95 -39.67
C GLN A 374 3.63 0.52 -39.92
N LEU A 375 2.91 -0.23 -40.75
CA LEU A 375 3.30 -1.58 -41.16
C LEU A 375 4.42 -1.62 -42.23
N ARG A 376 4.83 -0.45 -42.78
CA ARG A 376 5.85 -0.37 -43.84
C ARG A 376 6.65 0.94 -43.79
N ASN A 377 7.94 0.84 -44.06
CA ASN A 377 8.87 1.97 -44.12
C ASN A 377 8.57 2.98 -45.25
N ASP A 378 7.85 2.60 -46.30
CA ASP A 378 7.64 3.40 -47.50
C ASP A 378 6.20 3.91 -47.67
N THR A 379 5.30 3.64 -46.73
CA THR A 379 3.91 4.10 -46.78
C THR A 379 3.49 4.77 -45.47
N PRO A 380 2.45 5.63 -45.52
CA PRO A 380 1.84 6.16 -44.30
C PRO A 380 1.18 5.04 -43.47
N ALA A 381 0.57 5.43 -42.35
CA ALA A 381 -0.13 4.53 -41.45
C ALA A 381 -1.15 3.63 -42.20
N SER A 382 -1.31 2.41 -41.72
CA SER A 382 -2.29 1.47 -42.24
C SER A 382 -3.43 1.35 -41.24
N ILE A 383 -4.64 1.10 -41.75
CA ILE A 383 -5.79 0.76 -40.93
C ILE A 383 -5.96 -0.75 -40.98
N LEU A 384 -6.03 -1.37 -39.82
CA LEU A 384 -6.43 -2.75 -39.60
C LEU A 384 -7.88 -2.76 -39.12
N VAL A 385 -8.73 -3.51 -39.82
CA VAL A 385 -10.16 -3.60 -39.53
C VAL A 385 -10.51 -5.05 -39.23
N GLY A 386 -10.95 -5.34 -38.01
CA GLY A 386 -11.47 -6.65 -37.65
C GLY A 386 -12.96 -6.79 -37.94
N ILE A 387 -13.36 -8.02 -38.25
CA ILE A 387 -14.71 -8.42 -38.66
C ILE A 387 -15.05 -9.68 -37.88
N GLN A 388 -15.44 -9.54 -36.62
CA GLN A 388 -15.62 -10.65 -35.69
C GLN A 388 -16.64 -11.70 -36.19
N GLY A 389 -17.71 -11.25 -36.83
CA GLY A 389 -18.78 -12.10 -37.34
C GLY A 389 -18.50 -12.72 -38.71
N ASP A 390 -17.32 -12.54 -39.30
CA ASP A 390 -17.03 -13.04 -40.66
C ASP A 390 -17.23 -14.57 -40.76
N ASP A 391 -18.15 -14.95 -41.64
CA ASP A 391 -18.60 -16.33 -41.87
C ASP A 391 -17.87 -17.04 -43.03
N THR A 392 -16.84 -16.42 -43.64
CA THR A 392 -16.28 -16.88 -44.92
C THR A 392 -15.70 -18.29 -44.84
N ARG A 393 -15.11 -18.67 -43.70
CA ARG A 393 -14.52 -19.99 -43.48
C ARG A 393 -15.33 -20.91 -42.58
N ALA A 394 -15.91 -20.37 -41.51
CA ALA A 394 -16.83 -21.04 -40.60
C ALA A 394 -17.71 -19.97 -39.92
N ILE A 395 -18.81 -20.39 -39.30
CA ILE A 395 -19.76 -19.47 -38.65
C ILE A 395 -19.03 -18.67 -37.57
N ALA A 396 -19.09 -17.34 -37.64
CA ALA A 396 -18.45 -16.38 -36.76
C ALA A 396 -16.96 -16.70 -36.49
N ALA A 397 -16.24 -17.14 -37.53
CA ALA A 397 -14.82 -17.43 -37.39
C ALA A 397 -13.97 -16.17 -37.29
N GLY A 398 -14.49 -15.08 -37.85
CA GLY A 398 -13.87 -13.77 -37.85
C GLY A 398 -12.78 -13.60 -38.90
N ALA A 399 -12.47 -12.35 -39.21
CA ALA A 399 -11.42 -11.97 -40.14
C ALA A 399 -10.84 -10.59 -39.78
N ALA A 400 -9.71 -10.24 -40.40
CA ALA A 400 -9.18 -8.90 -40.37
C ALA A 400 -8.69 -8.47 -41.76
N LEU A 401 -8.80 -7.18 -42.05
CA LEU A 401 -8.44 -6.55 -43.31
C LEU A 401 -7.48 -5.40 -43.09
N VAL A 402 -6.48 -5.26 -43.95
CA VAL A 402 -5.52 -4.15 -43.92
C VAL A 402 -5.74 -3.23 -45.10
N PHE A 403 -5.81 -1.92 -44.83
CA PHE A 403 -5.85 -0.86 -45.83
C PHE A 403 -4.66 0.07 -45.61
N HIS A 404 -3.89 0.35 -46.67
CA HIS A 404 -2.76 1.26 -46.57
C HIS A 404 -3.17 2.68 -46.99
N ALA A 405 -2.79 3.67 -46.18
CA ALA A 405 -2.85 5.08 -46.56
C ALA A 405 -1.96 5.43 -47.78
N PRO A 406 -2.16 6.61 -48.40
CA PRO A 406 -3.18 7.63 -48.09
C PRO A 406 -4.59 7.18 -48.50
N LEU A 407 -5.56 7.46 -47.63
CA LEU A 407 -6.97 7.15 -47.85
C LEU A 407 -7.76 8.44 -48.12
N SER A 408 -8.54 8.48 -49.20
CA SER A 408 -9.29 9.70 -49.58
C SER A 408 -10.67 9.44 -50.17
N ASP A 409 -11.08 8.17 -50.32
CA ASP A 409 -12.34 7.76 -50.94
C ASP A 409 -12.94 6.55 -50.19
N ALA A 410 -14.21 6.24 -50.44
CA ALA A 410 -14.84 5.00 -49.94
C ALA A 410 -14.11 3.76 -50.49
N ILE A 411 -13.58 2.92 -49.60
CA ILE A 411 -12.79 1.76 -49.96
C ILE A 411 -13.63 0.48 -49.83
N PRO A 412 -13.93 -0.23 -50.92
CA PRO A 412 -14.56 -1.54 -50.85
C PRO A 412 -13.66 -2.54 -50.09
N LEU A 413 -14.26 -3.45 -49.31
CA LEU A 413 -13.50 -4.51 -48.62
C LEU A 413 -12.63 -5.35 -49.57
N ALA A 414 -13.03 -5.47 -50.84
CA ALA A 414 -12.28 -6.18 -51.87
C ALA A 414 -10.92 -5.53 -52.23
N GLU A 415 -10.71 -4.28 -51.85
CA GLU A 415 -9.46 -3.53 -52.09
C GLU A 415 -8.47 -3.65 -50.92
N ALA A 416 -8.79 -4.43 -49.88
CA ALA A 416 -7.88 -4.70 -48.79
C ALA A 416 -6.55 -5.27 -49.29
N ALA A 417 -5.44 -4.70 -48.82
CA ALA A 417 -4.09 -5.09 -49.18
C ALA A 417 -3.70 -6.47 -48.63
N LEU A 418 -4.31 -6.86 -47.51
CA LEU A 418 -4.17 -8.15 -46.85
C LEU A 418 -5.50 -8.52 -46.19
N ARG A 419 -5.85 -9.80 -46.26
CA ARG A 419 -6.95 -10.38 -45.49
C ARG A 419 -6.43 -11.56 -44.66
N ILE A 420 -6.76 -11.59 -43.38
CA ILE A 420 -6.42 -12.67 -42.46
C ILE A 420 -7.73 -13.31 -42.01
N GLU A 421 -7.88 -14.62 -42.24
CA GLU A 421 -9.12 -15.35 -41.97
C GLU A 421 -8.97 -16.30 -40.79
N GLY A 422 -9.92 -16.21 -39.85
CA GLY A 422 -10.15 -17.19 -38.81
C GLY A 422 -10.60 -18.53 -39.40
N ALA A 423 -10.47 -19.59 -38.61
CA ALA A 423 -10.88 -20.94 -39.01
C ALA A 423 -11.67 -21.68 -37.94
N THR A 424 -11.78 -21.11 -36.74
CA THR A 424 -12.47 -21.68 -35.59
C THR A 424 -13.92 -21.23 -35.64
N GLU A 425 -14.88 -22.17 -35.63
CA GLU A 425 -16.31 -21.81 -35.51
C GLU A 425 -16.54 -21.08 -34.18
N GLY A 426 -17.14 -19.88 -34.24
CA GLY A 426 -17.29 -19.00 -33.08
C GLY A 426 -15.98 -18.38 -32.58
N GLY A 427 -14.88 -18.48 -33.33
CA GLY A 427 -13.57 -17.98 -32.91
C GLY A 427 -13.49 -16.46 -32.78
N GLY A 428 -14.22 -15.72 -33.62
CA GLY A 428 -14.26 -14.27 -33.57
C GLY A 428 -12.93 -13.58 -33.83
N LEU A 429 -12.09 -14.08 -34.75
CA LEU A 429 -10.82 -13.41 -35.07
C LEU A 429 -11.07 -11.93 -35.45
N GLY A 430 -10.27 -11.04 -34.87
CA GLY A 430 -10.39 -9.60 -35.09
C GLY A 430 -11.34 -8.91 -34.12
N THR A 431 -11.78 -9.55 -33.03
CA THR A 431 -12.46 -8.86 -31.93
C THR A 431 -11.61 -7.73 -31.36
N ALA A 432 -10.32 -7.98 -31.15
CA ALA A 432 -9.33 -6.98 -30.81
C ALA A 432 -8.29 -6.88 -31.94
N THR A 433 -7.84 -5.66 -32.24
CA THR A 433 -6.87 -5.37 -33.28
C THR A 433 -5.82 -4.41 -32.74
N VAL A 434 -4.54 -4.73 -32.91
CA VAL A 434 -3.43 -3.84 -32.55
C VAL A 434 -2.45 -3.77 -33.72
N ILE A 435 -1.94 -2.57 -33.99
CA ILE A 435 -0.78 -2.35 -34.84
C ILE A 435 0.30 -1.72 -33.96
N ALA A 436 1.40 -2.43 -33.74
CA ALA A 436 2.49 -1.99 -32.86
C ALA A 436 3.77 -2.79 -33.10
N ASP A 437 4.95 -2.22 -32.88
CA ASP A 437 6.25 -2.91 -32.98
C ASP A 437 6.43 -3.94 -31.84
N LEU A 438 6.09 -5.20 -32.10
CA LEU A 438 6.07 -6.25 -31.08
C LEU A 438 7.41 -6.97 -30.97
N ASP A 439 8.22 -6.99 -32.02
CA ASP A 439 9.52 -7.67 -32.02
C ASP A 439 10.74 -6.73 -31.91
N GLY A 440 10.49 -5.41 -31.90
CA GLY A 440 11.49 -4.36 -31.69
C GLY A 440 12.33 -4.08 -32.94
N ASP A 441 11.81 -4.35 -34.14
CA ASP A 441 12.52 -4.12 -35.40
C ASP A 441 12.32 -2.71 -35.98
N GLY A 442 11.45 -1.91 -35.37
CA GLY A 442 11.12 -0.54 -35.75
C GLY A 442 10.00 -0.42 -36.79
N LEU A 443 9.35 -1.52 -37.18
CA LEU A 443 8.10 -1.52 -37.93
C LEU A 443 6.97 -2.07 -37.05
N ASP A 444 5.78 -1.52 -37.23
CA ASP A 444 4.64 -2.06 -36.49
C ASP A 444 4.19 -3.40 -37.07
N ASP A 445 3.72 -4.28 -36.20
CA ASP A 445 3.23 -5.61 -36.51
C ASP A 445 1.72 -5.70 -36.41
N ILE A 446 1.13 -6.76 -36.98
CA ILE A 446 -0.32 -7.00 -36.87
C ILE A 446 -0.56 -7.97 -35.73
N LEU A 447 -1.43 -7.61 -34.79
CA LEU A 447 -1.93 -8.49 -33.74
C LEU A 447 -3.45 -8.53 -33.74
N LEU A 448 -4.00 -9.74 -33.58
CA LEU A 448 -5.43 -10.02 -33.60
C LEU A 448 -5.84 -10.91 -32.43
N GLY A 449 -6.91 -10.52 -31.74
CA GLY A 449 -7.60 -11.37 -30.78
C GLY A 449 -8.54 -12.37 -31.46
N GLU A 450 -8.60 -13.60 -30.95
CA GLU A 450 -9.57 -14.65 -31.34
C GLU A 450 -10.13 -15.28 -30.05
N PRO A 451 -11.02 -14.56 -29.33
CA PRO A 451 -11.45 -14.94 -27.98
C PRO A 451 -12.14 -16.30 -27.92
N GLY A 452 -12.92 -16.68 -28.94
CA GLY A 452 -13.53 -18.02 -28.99
C GLY A 452 -12.52 -19.17 -29.12
N ALA A 453 -11.25 -18.86 -29.42
CA ALA A 453 -10.13 -19.79 -29.39
C ALA A 453 -9.16 -19.52 -28.22
N ALA A 454 -9.52 -18.62 -27.29
CA ALA A 454 -8.74 -18.19 -26.12
C ALA A 454 -7.28 -17.85 -26.48
N ARG A 455 -7.09 -17.04 -27.52
CA ARG A 455 -5.76 -16.67 -28.01
C ARG A 455 -5.69 -15.31 -28.66
N VAL A 456 -4.46 -14.84 -28.76
CA VAL A 456 -4.00 -13.74 -29.59
C VAL A 456 -2.99 -14.28 -30.60
N VAL A 457 -3.04 -13.79 -31.83
CA VAL A 457 -2.14 -14.17 -32.92
C VAL A 457 -1.52 -12.92 -33.55
N ALA A 458 -0.23 -13.00 -33.91
CA ALA A 458 0.47 -11.87 -34.49
C ALA A 458 1.40 -12.24 -35.65
N TRP A 459 1.62 -11.28 -36.55
CA TRP A 459 2.51 -11.36 -37.71
C TRP A 459 3.45 -10.15 -37.74
N PRO A 460 4.76 -10.38 -37.65
CA PRO A 460 5.74 -9.35 -37.89
C PRO A 460 5.66 -8.79 -39.31
N SER A 461 5.73 -7.46 -39.46
CA SER A 461 5.38 -6.81 -40.73
C SER A 461 6.44 -6.76 -41.85
N PRO A 462 7.77 -6.96 -41.68
CA PRO A 462 8.62 -7.04 -42.87
C PRO A 462 8.30 -8.29 -43.72
N ASP A 463 7.68 -9.31 -43.12
CA ASP A 463 7.42 -10.62 -43.75
C ASP A 463 5.98 -10.80 -44.26
N LEU A 464 5.12 -9.78 -44.15
CA LEU A 464 3.73 -9.88 -44.57
C LEU A 464 3.57 -9.88 -46.11
N PRO A 465 2.81 -10.83 -46.67
CA PRO A 465 2.51 -10.84 -48.10
C PRO A 465 1.38 -9.86 -48.43
N TRP A 466 1.71 -8.77 -49.13
CA TRP A 466 0.74 -7.76 -49.57
C TRP A 466 0.02 -8.12 -50.88
N ASN A 467 -0.74 -7.18 -51.46
CA ASN A 467 -1.45 -7.27 -52.76
C ASN A 467 -2.67 -8.21 -52.80
N GLY A 468 -3.55 -8.11 -51.80
CA GLY A 468 -4.80 -8.87 -51.73
C GLY A 468 -4.58 -10.33 -51.34
N THR A 469 -3.46 -10.63 -50.68
CA THR A 469 -3.18 -11.97 -50.20
C THR A 469 -4.15 -12.35 -49.08
N VAL A 470 -4.52 -13.62 -49.02
CA VAL A 470 -5.34 -14.19 -47.94
C VAL A 470 -4.49 -15.12 -47.08
N LEU A 471 -4.36 -14.80 -45.80
CA LEU A 471 -3.69 -15.62 -44.80
C LEU A 471 -4.70 -16.38 -43.93
N ALA A 472 -4.24 -17.46 -43.31
CA ALA A 472 -5.00 -18.16 -42.28
C ALA A 472 -4.43 -17.81 -40.91
N ALA A 473 -5.30 -17.54 -39.94
CA ALA A 473 -4.88 -17.24 -38.57
C ALA A 473 -4.06 -18.37 -37.93
N SER A 474 -4.36 -19.62 -38.29
CA SER A 474 -3.60 -20.80 -37.86
C SER A 474 -2.15 -20.86 -38.36
N ALA A 475 -1.77 -19.99 -39.30
CA ALA A 475 -0.41 -19.87 -39.80
C ALA A 475 0.38 -18.72 -39.14
N ALA A 476 -0.17 -18.09 -38.09
CA ALA A 476 0.53 -17.03 -37.36
C ALA A 476 1.87 -17.51 -36.79
N PRO A 477 2.96 -16.75 -36.97
CA PRO A 477 4.26 -17.08 -36.38
C PRO A 477 4.28 -16.88 -34.86
N ILE A 478 3.52 -15.91 -34.35
CA ILE A 478 3.38 -15.62 -32.93
C ILE A 478 1.97 -15.98 -32.50
N VAL A 479 1.87 -16.76 -31.43
CA VAL A 479 0.59 -17.17 -30.83
C VAL A 479 0.76 -17.08 -29.33
N ILE A 480 -0.12 -16.34 -28.67
CA ILE A 480 -0.25 -16.27 -27.22
C ILE A 480 -1.60 -16.90 -26.88
N ALA A 481 -1.60 -18.02 -26.18
CA ALA A 481 -2.84 -18.74 -25.87
C ALA A 481 -2.95 -19.04 -24.38
N ASP A 482 -4.19 -19.04 -23.90
CA ASP A 482 -4.51 -19.49 -22.55
C ASP A 482 -4.54 -21.03 -22.49
N ILE A 483 -4.30 -21.57 -21.30
CA ILE A 483 -4.58 -22.96 -20.97
C ILE A 483 -6.08 -23.19 -20.76
N ASP A 484 -6.81 -22.18 -20.30
CA ASP A 484 -8.26 -22.19 -20.16
C ASP A 484 -8.92 -21.82 -21.51
N PRO A 485 -9.49 -22.80 -22.25
CA PRO A 485 -10.06 -22.55 -23.56
C PRO A 485 -11.37 -21.76 -23.51
N GLU A 486 -11.98 -21.60 -22.33
CA GLU A 486 -13.22 -20.85 -22.12
C GLU A 486 -12.94 -19.44 -21.59
N SER A 487 -11.68 -19.04 -21.44
CA SER A 487 -11.28 -17.75 -20.85
C SER A 487 -11.64 -16.52 -21.69
N GLU A 488 -11.91 -16.72 -22.98
CA GLU A 488 -12.07 -15.64 -23.96
C GLU A 488 -10.85 -14.71 -24.04
N LEU A 489 -9.64 -15.22 -23.78
CA LEU A 489 -8.41 -14.44 -23.93
C LEU A 489 -8.31 -13.82 -25.33
N GLY A 490 -8.07 -12.51 -25.36
CA GLY A 490 -7.97 -11.73 -26.60
C GLY A 490 -9.24 -10.93 -26.93
N THR A 491 -10.21 -10.86 -26.03
CA THR A 491 -11.38 -9.97 -26.16
C THR A 491 -10.97 -8.50 -26.24
N ARG A 492 -9.92 -8.10 -25.51
CA ARG A 492 -9.31 -6.76 -25.59
C ARG A 492 -7.80 -6.87 -25.46
N VAL A 493 -7.06 -6.04 -26.19
CA VAL A 493 -5.59 -6.02 -26.17
C VAL A 493 -5.09 -4.58 -26.23
N VAL A 494 -4.12 -4.25 -25.39
CA VAL A 494 -3.39 -2.98 -25.42
C VAL A 494 -1.90 -3.29 -25.48
N ALA A 495 -1.14 -2.55 -26.29
CA ALA A 495 0.31 -2.64 -26.35
C ALA A 495 0.94 -1.38 -25.73
N ALA A 496 1.81 -1.57 -24.74
CA ALA A 496 2.49 -0.50 -24.02
C ALA A 496 3.75 -1.06 -23.33
N ASP A 497 4.80 -0.25 -23.15
CA ASP A 497 5.99 -0.64 -22.38
C ASP A 497 5.72 -0.45 -20.88
N VAL A 498 5.17 -1.46 -20.23
CA VAL A 498 4.68 -1.34 -18.84
C VAL A 498 5.78 -1.57 -17.80
N HIS A 499 6.97 -1.97 -18.24
CA HIS A 499 8.14 -2.19 -17.37
C HIS A 499 9.27 -1.19 -17.63
N GLY A 500 9.14 -0.31 -18.63
CA GLY A 500 10.15 0.67 -19.01
C GLY A 500 11.42 0.04 -19.59
N ASP A 501 11.31 -1.14 -20.22
CA ASP A 501 12.47 -1.87 -20.74
C ASP A 501 12.79 -1.58 -22.22
N GLY A 502 11.95 -0.75 -22.86
CA GLY A 502 12.06 -0.31 -24.24
C GLY A 502 11.39 -1.25 -25.25
N TYR A 503 10.72 -2.31 -24.79
CA TYR A 503 9.89 -3.18 -25.63
C TYR A 503 8.42 -3.04 -25.24
N LEU A 504 7.54 -3.12 -26.23
CA LEU A 504 6.11 -3.14 -25.94
C LEU A 504 5.73 -4.47 -25.31
N ASP A 505 4.98 -4.38 -24.22
CA ASP A 505 4.29 -5.49 -23.58
C ASP A 505 2.83 -5.53 -24.04
N LEU A 506 2.15 -6.64 -23.78
CA LEU A 506 0.74 -6.79 -24.09
C LEU A 506 -0.08 -6.94 -22.81
N LEU A 507 -1.06 -6.06 -22.64
CA LEU A 507 -2.13 -6.22 -21.67
C LEU A 507 -3.32 -6.89 -22.38
N VAL A 508 -3.64 -8.13 -22.00
CA VAL A 508 -4.62 -8.98 -22.70
C VAL A 508 -5.78 -9.33 -21.77
N GLY A 509 -7.00 -8.98 -22.18
CA GLY A 509 -8.23 -9.29 -21.46
C GLY A 509 -8.73 -10.71 -21.72
N ALA A 510 -9.19 -11.38 -20.66
CA ALA A 510 -9.79 -12.71 -20.65
C ALA A 510 -11.02 -12.70 -19.73
N PRO A 511 -12.17 -12.17 -20.19
CA PRO A 511 -13.32 -11.87 -19.33
C PRO A 511 -14.02 -13.10 -18.79
N ALA A 512 -13.97 -14.23 -19.49
CA ALA A 512 -14.59 -15.48 -19.06
C ALA A 512 -13.64 -16.38 -18.24
N ALA A 513 -12.43 -15.88 -17.92
CA ALA A 513 -11.45 -16.61 -17.12
C ALA A 513 -12.03 -17.05 -15.77
N SER A 514 -11.86 -18.35 -15.48
CA SER A 514 -12.36 -18.96 -14.24
C SER A 514 -11.25 -19.57 -13.36
N VAL A 515 -9.99 -19.26 -13.66
CA VAL A 515 -8.81 -19.76 -12.94
C VAL A 515 -7.95 -18.59 -12.46
N PRO A 516 -7.59 -18.53 -11.16
CA PRO A 516 -7.89 -19.51 -10.10
C PRO A 516 -9.29 -19.37 -9.46
N TYR A 517 -10.03 -18.29 -9.73
CA TYR A 517 -11.35 -18.03 -9.17
C TYR A 517 -12.45 -18.13 -10.23
N PRO A 518 -13.59 -18.78 -9.95
CA PRO A 518 -14.69 -18.92 -10.93
C PRO A 518 -15.23 -17.56 -11.37
N GLN A 519 -15.38 -17.36 -12.68
CA GLN A 519 -15.99 -16.14 -13.27
C GLN A 519 -15.35 -14.82 -12.81
N SER A 520 -14.05 -14.83 -12.51
CA SER A 520 -13.35 -13.63 -12.03
C SER A 520 -13.07 -12.64 -13.15
N GLY A 521 -12.96 -13.13 -14.40
CA GLY A 521 -12.33 -12.36 -15.47
C GLY A 521 -10.89 -11.99 -15.10
N ARG A 522 -10.08 -11.61 -16.08
CA ARG A 522 -8.73 -11.10 -15.77
C ARG A 522 -8.11 -10.32 -16.91
N TRP A 523 -7.10 -9.55 -16.54
CA TRP A 523 -6.09 -9.03 -17.46
C TRP A 523 -4.74 -9.69 -17.18
N ASP A 524 -4.04 -10.09 -18.24
CA ASP A 524 -2.68 -10.62 -18.18
C ASP A 524 -1.71 -9.66 -18.87
N VAL A 525 -0.61 -9.32 -18.20
CA VAL A 525 0.53 -8.61 -18.79
C VAL A 525 1.53 -9.63 -19.32
N VAL A 526 1.73 -9.62 -20.63
CA VAL A 526 2.63 -10.50 -21.35
C VAL A 526 3.82 -9.66 -21.80
N PRO A 527 5.02 -9.84 -21.21
CA PRO A 527 6.15 -9.01 -21.57
C PRO A 527 6.69 -9.34 -22.96
N GLY A 528 7.12 -8.30 -23.68
CA GLY A 528 7.85 -8.39 -24.95
C GLY A 528 9.34 -8.73 -24.77
N PRO A 529 10.13 -8.73 -25.87
CA PRO A 529 9.68 -8.72 -27.26
C PRO A 529 9.07 -10.08 -27.69
N PHE A 530 8.26 -10.06 -28.74
CA PHE A 530 7.50 -11.22 -29.22
C PHE A 530 8.12 -11.86 -30.45
N THR A 531 8.96 -12.89 -30.27
CA THR A 531 9.63 -13.58 -31.39
C THR A 531 9.13 -15.01 -31.64
N GLY A 532 8.03 -15.44 -31.02
CA GLY A 532 7.49 -16.80 -31.20
C GLY A 532 6.29 -17.15 -30.32
N ALA A 533 5.85 -18.41 -30.40
CA ALA A 533 4.68 -18.89 -29.66
C ALA A 533 4.92 -18.99 -28.14
N ARG A 534 3.91 -18.58 -27.36
CA ARG A 534 3.89 -18.55 -25.90
C ARG A 534 2.56 -19.12 -25.38
N ARG A 535 2.60 -19.85 -24.26
CA ARG A 535 1.39 -20.24 -23.51
C ARG A 535 1.38 -19.56 -22.15
N LEU A 536 0.20 -19.14 -21.71
CA LEU A 536 -0.02 -18.55 -20.38
C LEU A 536 -0.30 -19.66 -19.34
N ASP A 537 0.67 -20.57 -19.19
CA ASP A 537 0.56 -21.70 -18.23
C ASP A 537 1.19 -21.36 -16.84
N GLY A 538 1.69 -20.14 -16.67
CA GLY A 538 2.32 -19.60 -15.45
C GLY A 538 1.91 -18.15 -15.20
N PRO A 539 2.40 -17.49 -14.13
CA PRO A 539 2.04 -16.09 -13.91
C PRO A 539 2.56 -15.27 -15.08
N ALA A 540 1.64 -14.58 -15.75
CA ALA A 540 1.95 -13.32 -16.43
C ALA A 540 2.83 -12.44 -15.51
N THR A 541 3.65 -11.54 -16.06
CA THR A 541 4.52 -10.73 -15.17
C THR A 541 3.68 -9.95 -14.18
N ALA A 542 2.53 -9.44 -14.64
CA ALA A 542 1.42 -9.01 -13.84
C ALA A 542 0.12 -9.71 -14.26
N ARG A 543 -0.76 -9.98 -13.30
CA ARG A 543 -2.14 -10.45 -13.54
C ARG A 543 -3.09 -9.69 -12.64
N PHE A 544 -4.13 -9.12 -13.24
CA PHE A 544 -5.18 -8.41 -12.53
C PHE A 544 -6.43 -9.27 -12.58
N LEU A 545 -6.92 -9.66 -11.41
CA LEU A 545 -8.10 -10.51 -11.27
C LEU A 545 -9.00 -9.96 -10.19
N ASP A 546 -10.25 -10.38 -10.19
CA ASP A 546 -11.13 -10.15 -9.07
C ASP A 546 -11.13 -11.35 -8.11
N ALA A 547 -10.51 -11.22 -6.95
CA ALA A 547 -10.53 -12.30 -5.96
C ALA A 547 -11.85 -12.37 -5.19
N SER A 548 -12.65 -11.29 -5.24
CA SER A 548 -13.94 -11.19 -4.54
C SER A 548 -15.09 -11.88 -5.31
N GLY A 549 -14.95 -12.04 -6.62
CA GLY A 549 -16.00 -12.56 -7.51
C GLY A 549 -17.21 -11.62 -7.66
N ARG A 550 -17.02 -10.32 -7.41
CA ARG A 550 -18.02 -9.25 -7.42
C ARG A 550 -17.91 -8.33 -8.65
N LEU A 551 -16.79 -8.33 -9.36
CA LEU A 551 -16.57 -7.62 -10.61
C LEU A 551 -17.04 -8.48 -11.78
N THR A 552 -18.18 -8.16 -12.39
CA THR A 552 -18.72 -8.95 -13.51
C THR A 552 -18.20 -8.49 -14.89
N SER A 553 -17.00 -7.91 -14.98
CA SER A 553 -16.47 -7.34 -16.25
C SER A 553 -14.95 -7.18 -16.36
N VAL A 554 -14.13 -7.77 -15.48
CA VAL A 554 -12.66 -7.63 -15.58
C VAL A 554 -12.17 -8.28 -16.87
N GLY A 555 -11.47 -7.52 -17.72
CA GLY A 555 -10.94 -8.03 -18.99
C GLY A 555 -11.91 -7.95 -20.16
N ASP A 556 -13.08 -7.32 -19.98
CA ASP A 556 -14.11 -7.22 -21.01
C ASP A 556 -13.81 -6.11 -22.04
N ALA A 557 -14.37 -6.26 -23.24
CA ALA A 557 -14.27 -5.30 -24.33
C ALA A 557 -14.83 -3.92 -23.96
N SER A 558 -15.82 -3.88 -23.07
CA SER A 558 -16.45 -2.66 -22.56
C SER A 558 -15.59 -1.86 -21.56
N SER A 559 -14.50 -2.44 -21.05
CA SER A 559 -13.68 -1.82 -20.01
C SER A 559 -12.71 -0.78 -20.57
N GLY A 560 -12.78 0.48 -20.14
CA GLY A 560 -11.76 1.48 -20.47
C GLY A 560 -10.37 1.03 -20.03
N VAL A 561 -9.32 1.51 -20.72
CA VAL A 561 -7.92 1.26 -20.33
C VAL A 561 -7.12 2.52 -20.62
N VAL A 562 -6.33 2.96 -19.64
CA VAL A 562 -5.34 4.04 -19.79
C VAL A 562 -3.97 3.49 -19.39
N MET A 563 -2.97 3.80 -20.19
CA MET A 563 -1.56 3.46 -19.96
C MET A 563 -0.72 4.72 -20.14
N GLU A 564 -0.47 5.45 -19.06
CA GLU A 564 0.23 6.75 -19.07
C GLU A 564 1.09 6.85 -17.81
N ASP A 565 2.15 7.67 -17.84
CA ASP A 565 3.00 7.97 -16.68
C ASP A 565 2.32 9.07 -15.83
N LEU A 566 1.33 8.67 -15.02
CA LEU A 566 0.43 9.59 -14.32
C LEU A 566 1.10 10.23 -13.10
N ASP A 567 1.99 9.50 -12.42
CA ASP A 567 2.78 9.99 -11.29
C ASP A 567 4.13 10.62 -11.69
N GLN A 568 4.50 10.55 -12.98
CA GLN A 568 5.70 11.12 -13.58
C GLN A 568 7.01 10.51 -13.07
N ASP A 569 6.99 9.24 -12.67
CA ASP A 569 8.19 8.51 -12.28
C ASP A 569 8.99 7.97 -13.47
N GLY A 570 8.43 8.05 -14.68
CA GLY A 570 9.02 7.61 -15.94
C GLY A 570 8.65 6.18 -16.35
N ILE A 571 7.72 5.55 -15.64
CA ILE A 571 7.14 4.22 -15.92
C ILE A 571 5.64 4.41 -16.16
N LEU A 572 5.07 3.67 -17.12
CA LEU A 572 3.64 3.76 -17.38
C LEU A 572 2.84 3.12 -16.24
N ASP A 573 1.84 3.85 -15.77
CA ASP A 573 0.80 3.38 -14.87
C ASP A 573 -0.37 2.78 -15.66
N LEU A 574 -1.20 2.00 -14.97
CA LEU A 574 -2.36 1.36 -15.55
C LEU A 574 -3.64 1.78 -14.81
N ILE A 575 -4.61 2.29 -15.56
CA ILE A 575 -5.99 2.40 -15.09
C ILE A 575 -6.87 1.43 -15.87
N LEU A 576 -7.56 0.55 -15.14
CA LEU A 576 -8.52 -0.41 -15.67
C LEU A 576 -9.94 0.03 -15.35
N GLY A 577 -10.79 0.06 -16.37
CA GLY A 577 -12.23 0.16 -16.20
C GLY A 577 -12.83 -1.16 -15.75
N GLY A 578 -13.88 -1.09 -14.93
CA GLY A 578 -14.73 -2.21 -14.56
C GLY A 578 -16.19 -1.76 -14.56
N PRO A 579 -16.81 -1.51 -15.72
CA PRO A 579 -18.17 -0.97 -15.82
C PRO A 579 -19.23 -1.85 -15.16
N GLY A 580 -19.00 -3.15 -15.04
CA GLY A 580 -19.85 -4.08 -14.29
C GLY A 580 -19.43 -4.31 -12.83
N HIS A 581 -18.73 -3.37 -12.18
CA HIS A 581 -18.34 -3.53 -10.78
C HIS A 581 -19.52 -3.35 -9.83
N TRP A 582 -19.68 -4.30 -8.89
CA TRP A 582 -20.66 -4.25 -7.82
C TRP A 582 -20.03 -4.31 -6.44
N THR A 583 -20.21 -3.27 -5.62
CA THR A 583 -19.98 -3.37 -4.18
C THR A 583 -21.32 -3.56 -3.44
N ASN A 584 -21.24 -4.01 -2.19
CA ASN A 584 -22.38 -4.18 -1.29
C ASN A 584 -23.05 -2.84 -0.89
N GLU A 585 -22.51 -1.71 -1.36
CA GLU A 585 -22.98 -0.36 -1.05
C GLU A 585 -23.40 0.41 -2.33
N VAL A 586 -22.73 0.19 -3.48
CA VAL A 586 -23.11 0.76 -4.78
C VAL A 586 -22.68 -0.16 -5.95
N GLY A 587 -23.56 -0.34 -6.95
CA GLY A 587 -23.36 -1.21 -8.12
C GLY A 587 -23.05 -0.49 -9.43
N GLY A 588 -22.23 0.57 -9.41
CA GLY A 588 -22.14 1.54 -10.51
C GLY A 588 -20.98 1.39 -11.49
N GLY A 589 -20.14 0.38 -11.38
CA GLY A 589 -18.87 0.33 -12.10
C GLY A 589 -17.76 1.10 -11.39
N GLY A 590 -16.58 1.17 -12.00
CA GLY A 590 -15.45 1.94 -11.50
C GLY A 590 -14.21 1.93 -12.38
N ALA A 591 -13.22 2.72 -12.01
CA ALA A 591 -11.87 2.76 -12.57
C ALA A 591 -10.85 2.44 -11.46
N PHE A 592 -9.88 1.59 -11.77
CA PHE A 592 -8.95 0.99 -10.81
C PHE A 592 -7.52 1.26 -11.25
N TRP A 593 -6.75 1.95 -10.42
CA TRP A 593 -5.41 2.43 -10.78
C TRP A 593 -4.32 1.62 -10.07
N PHE A 594 -3.32 1.20 -10.86
CA PHE A 594 -2.10 0.52 -10.43
C PHE A 594 -0.87 1.27 -10.94
N HIS A 595 0.06 1.56 -10.04
CA HIS A 595 1.34 2.17 -10.39
C HIS A 595 2.29 1.19 -11.06
N GLY A 596 3.02 1.66 -12.06
CA GLY A 596 4.13 0.93 -12.67
C GLY A 596 5.32 0.74 -11.71
N PRO A 597 6.26 -0.18 -11.99
CA PRO A 597 6.17 -1.25 -12.98
C PRO A 597 5.22 -2.36 -12.49
N LEU A 598 4.36 -2.83 -13.40
CA LEU A 598 3.32 -3.80 -13.06
C LEU A 598 3.93 -5.18 -12.82
N SER A 599 3.65 -5.79 -11.66
CA SER A 599 4.10 -7.16 -11.38
C SER A 599 3.18 -7.94 -10.43
N GLY A 600 3.38 -9.26 -10.39
CA GLY A 600 2.68 -10.15 -9.47
C GLY A 600 1.22 -10.41 -9.82
N VAL A 601 0.46 -10.92 -8.86
CA VAL A 601 -1.00 -11.03 -8.99
C VAL A 601 -1.60 -9.93 -8.14
N GLN A 602 -2.41 -9.08 -8.76
CA GLN A 602 -3.07 -7.95 -8.13
C GLN A 602 -4.58 -8.17 -8.14
N ASP A 603 -5.22 -7.92 -7.00
CA ASP A 603 -6.68 -7.92 -6.91
C ASP A 603 -7.18 -6.55 -7.36
N VAL A 604 -8.07 -6.53 -8.36
CA VAL A 604 -8.61 -5.28 -8.89
C VAL A 604 -9.39 -4.52 -7.82
N SER A 605 -10.07 -5.24 -6.93
CA SER A 605 -10.82 -4.63 -5.83
C SER A 605 -9.95 -4.00 -4.74
N ALA A 606 -8.65 -4.31 -4.72
CA ALA A 606 -7.66 -3.76 -3.80
C ALA A 606 -6.70 -2.78 -4.50
N ALA A 607 -7.13 -2.19 -5.62
CA ALA A 607 -6.35 -1.18 -6.29
C ALA A 607 -6.03 -0.02 -5.32
N PRO A 608 -4.77 0.47 -5.27
CA PRO A 608 -4.38 1.57 -4.39
C PRO A 608 -5.24 2.81 -4.50
N ARG A 609 -5.77 3.07 -5.69
CA ARG A 609 -6.72 4.15 -5.95
C ARG A 609 -7.86 3.64 -6.83
N THR A 610 -9.07 4.10 -6.50
CA THR A 610 -10.27 3.76 -7.26
C THR A 610 -11.18 4.96 -7.42
N VAL A 611 -11.85 5.03 -8.57
CA VAL A 611 -13.02 5.88 -8.78
C VAL A 611 -14.22 4.96 -8.93
N LEU A 612 -15.26 5.12 -8.10
CA LEU A 612 -16.44 4.28 -8.12
C LEU A 612 -17.68 5.05 -8.58
N GLY A 613 -18.53 4.38 -9.36
CA GLY A 613 -19.86 4.86 -9.63
C GLY A 613 -20.70 4.94 -8.35
N THR A 614 -21.59 5.92 -8.28
CA THR A 614 -22.51 6.21 -7.17
C THR A 614 -23.94 5.71 -7.43
N VAL A 615 -24.28 5.36 -8.67
CA VAL A 615 -25.60 4.88 -9.09
C VAL A 615 -25.51 3.44 -9.57
N VAL A 616 -26.51 2.62 -9.25
CA VAL A 616 -26.57 1.22 -9.70
C VAL A 616 -26.63 1.15 -11.23
N GLU A 617 -25.78 0.30 -11.83
CA GLU A 617 -25.69 0.01 -13.26
C GLU A 617 -25.26 1.19 -14.15
N GLU A 618 -24.69 2.28 -13.61
CA GLU A 618 -24.28 3.43 -14.45
C GLU A 618 -23.05 3.19 -15.35
N ALA A 619 -22.38 2.05 -15.19
CA ALA A 619 -21.26 1.59 -16.00
C ALA A 619 -20.01 2.51 -15.97
N ALA A 620 -19.70 3.10 -14.81
CA ALA A 620 -18.49 3.90 -14.61
C ALA A 620 -17.22 3.11 -15.00
N GLY A 621 -16.31 3.76 -15.70
CA GLY A 621 -15.09 3.14 -16.24
C GLY A 621 -15.27 2.48 -17.61
N ALA A 622 -16.42 2.63 -18.28
CA ALA A 622 -16.58 2.17 -19.66
C ALA A 622 -15.69 2.97 -20.63
N GLY A 623 -15.74 4.31 -20.54
CA GLY A 623 -14.82 5.22 -21.22
C GLY A 623 -13.76 5.73 -20.25
N LEU A 624 -12.48 5.65 -20.63
CA LEU A 624 -11.38 6.24 -19.88
C LEU A 624 -10.45 7.00 -20.82
N ALA A 625 -9.94 8.15 -20.37
CA ALA A 625 -8.86 8.89 -21.00
C ALA A 625 -8.09 9.67 -19.92
N ALA A 626 -6.80 9.91 -20.14
CA ALA A 626 -6.01 10.78 -19.27
C ALA A 626 -5.10 11.70 -20.07
N GLY A 627 -4.90 12.93 -19.59
CA GLY A 627 -4.02 13.91 -20.21
C GLY A 627 -3.99 15.24 -19.46
N ASP A 628 -2.97 16.05 -19.68
CA ASP A 628 -2.84 17.40 -19.12
C ASP A 628 -3.77 18.39 -19.84
N LEU A 629 -5.00 18.50 -19.36
CA LEU A 629 -6.06 19.36 -19.90
C LEU A 629 -6.00 20.77 -19.33
N ASN A 630 -5.42 20.95 -18.15
CA ASN A 630 -5.36 22.25 -17.47
C ASN A 630 -4.04 23.01 -17.70
N GLY A 631 -3.01 22.32 -18.21
CA GLY A 631 -1.69 22.86 -18.54
C GLY A 631 -0.77 23.08 -17.33
N ASP A 632 -1.06 22.45 -16.19
CA ASP A 632 -0.22 22.50 -14.98
C ASP A 632 0.89 21.44 -14.98
N GLY A 633 0.88 20.57 -15.98
CA GLY A 633 1.84 19.49 -16.14
C GLY A 633 1.53 18.28 -15.29
N LEU A 634 0.31 18.06 -14.84
CA LEU A 634 -0.22 16.81 -14.29
C LEU A 634 -1.35 16.30 -15.19
N PHE A 635 -1.64 15.00 -15.12
CA PHE A 635 -2.70 14.41 -15.92
C PHE A 635 -4.04 14.53 -15.20
N GLU A 636 -5.07 14.95 -15.93
CA GLU A 636 -6.46 14.77 -15.55
C GLU A 636 -6.95 13.39 -15.99
N LEU A 637 -7.76 12.73 -15.17
CA LEU A 637 -8.47 11.49 -15.54
C LEU A 637 -9.92 11.78 -15.85
N LEU A 638 -10.40 11.23 -16.97
CA LEU A 638 -11.79 11.26 -17.38
C LEU A 638 -12.38 9.87 -17.24
N VAL A 639 -13.46 9.75 -16.48
CA VAL A 639 -14.18 8.49 -16.23
C VAL A 639 -15.60 8.61 -16.76
N GLY A 640 -15.91 7.86 -17.81
CA GLY A 640 -17.24 7.77 -18.42
C GLY A 640 -18.12 6.74 -17.73
N ALA A 641 -19.38 7.10 -17.50
CA ALA A 641 -20.46 6.27 -16.97
C ALA A 641 -21.69 6.41 -17.89
N PRO A 642 -21.73 5.65 -19.01
CA PRO A 642 -22.73 5.84 -20.06
C PRO A 642 -24.15 5.41 -19.67
N MET A 643 -24.35 4.67 -18.58
CA MET A 643 -25.68 4.20 -18.17
C MET A 643 -26.26 5.02 -17.00
N ASP A 644 -25.67 6.18 -16.72
CA ASP A 644 -26.14 7.07 -15.66
C ASP A 644 -27.53 7.69 -15.94
N GLU A 645 -28.33 7.85 -14.88
CA GLU A 645 -29.65 8.49 -14.84
C GLU A 645 -30.57 8.23 -16.07
N ASP A 646 -31.20 7.06 -16.21
CA ASP A 646 -31.99 6.71 -17.42
C ASP A 646 -31.14 6.73 -18.71
N ASP A 647 -29.88 6.30 -18.63
CA ASP A 647 -28.91 6.21 -19.72
C ASP A 647 -28.63 7.55 -20.43
N TYR A 648 -28.76 8.69 -19.73
CA TYR A 648 -28.20 9.96 -20.25
C TYR A 648 -26.70 9.81 -20.45
N GLY A 649 -26.06 9.16 -19.48
CA GLY A 649 -24.61 9.02 -19.39
C GLY A 649 -23.94 10.29 -18.87
N ARG A 650 -22.76 10.11 -18.28
CA ARG A 650 -21.94 11.21 -17.75
C ARG A 650 -20.45 10.94 -17.85
N VAL A 651 -19.65 11.99 -17.69
CA VAL A 651 -18.19 11.91 -17.55
C VAL A 651 -17.77 12.70 -16.31
N GLY A 652 -17.10 12.03 -15.37
CA GLY A 652 -16.40 12.69 -14.27
C GLY A 652 -14.97 13.03 -14.64
N VAL A 653 -14.52 14.21 -14.23
CA VAL A 653 -13.17 14.73 -14.45
C VAL A 653 -12.49 14.87 -13.10
N PHE A 654 -11.34 14.21 -12.94
CA PHE A 654 -10.53 14.22 -11.73
C PHE A 654 -9.19 14.88 -12.02
N PHE A 655 -8.86 15.91 -11.26
CA PHE A 655 -7.66 16.71 -11.48
C PHE A 655 -6.41 16.09 -10.87
N GLY A 656 -5.32 16.19 -11.63
CA GLY A 656 -3.98 15.78 -11.21
C GLY A 656 -3.50 16.55 -9.97
N ASP A 657 -2.86 15.86 -9.04
CA ASP A 657 -2.36 16.40 -7.77
C ASP A 657 -1.15 15.58 -7.29
N ARG A 658 0.02 16.19 -7.10
CA ARG A 658 1.26 15.49 -6.68
C ARG A 658 1.26 14.83 -5.29
N THR A 659 0.22 15.03 -4.51
CA THR A 659 -0.01 14.44 -3.20
C THR A 659 -1.06 13.33 -3.24
N THR A 660 -1.93 13.34 -4.26
CA THR A 660 -2.96 12.31 -4.51
C THR A 660 -2.78 11.56 -5.82
N TRP A 661 -1.67 11.74 -6.52
CA TRP A 661 -1.29 11.00 -7.72
C TRP A 661 0.07 10.36 -7.48
#